data_AF-A0A6M1YUT4-F1
#
_entry.id   AF-A0A6M1YUT4-F1
#
_cell.length_a   1.000
_cell.length_b   1.000
_cell.length_c   1.000
_cell.angle_alpha   90.00
_cell.angle_beta   90.00
_cell.angle_gamma   90.00
#
_symmetry.space_group_name_H-M   'P 1'
#
loop_
_entity.id
_entity.type
_entity.pdbx_description
1 polymer ?
#
loop_
_entity_poly.entity_id
_entity_poly.type
_entity_poly.pdbx_seq_one_letter_code
_entity_poly.pdbx_strand_id
1 'polypeptide(L)'
;MQLQLDFLKNSSTTTLLEEDSYLENTLKSLLKKLVTDDIFLEKNGLKKAELFFNENLPILKWSRNEKTKSCCITLMCKHRKNATNFFYDMVSRWLISQKKLNVEFFFSADFTIQELSDEKFMLMEAILPIESEEDFEDIEKNKRTFETEIRLGIASDFHAKRIIEFKGLSSDRKTAMVQEKIGSLMQKRPKDFGKNIFSEMQQFLIMSRDEFKSQRDYHHISRIISILYMIRKLIKQNIDETPDKRQIILKFLKTKLKSNNNQEKTVLGILVGLNFLKEHEVFEKKHLSKAIFNFLPDVKIVENSFFLDKTTKNKIQTCYIEIEKPSGLDFTNEEIQVLKNELPTYLKGNIEHLIHPIFMPRNEEEIVKNMLTLSNQLKYVHDIPQVIISFDKQTHIELIFNVVLLRVLRPLDCPIKDLFKKTKPSFRFTLEKVKKVGIIRRKYLKEANVFSITLESSAYLRSDHSVDINRARSDILNELHRLFGEVRDYNGGMIFKQNEAYLSLKAILGQIGKHYDSLLEKYFYAIKPVEMTAIVKPDILKNLFLMLINTIKREETKVKKNTDLLFKQDLKQLYIIIPDPNQDKKKQMKEAIDNLNIVSSELISFSLSSHDVSYLGYVFINENKATQKMFFETIQNSLK
;
A
#
# COMPACT_ATOMS: atom_id res chain seq x y z
N MET A 1 33.37 -42.91 -47.31
CA MET A 1 31.98 -42.44 -47.43
C MET A 1 31.98 -40.99 -46.99
N GLN A 2 31.56 -40.05 -47.84
CA GLN A 2 31.67 -38.62 -47.56
C GLN A 2 30.28 -38.15 -47.10
N LEU A 3 30.11 -37.86 -45.80
CA LEU A 3 28.84 -37.39 -45.24
C LEU A 3 28.47 -36.03 -45.86
N GLN A 4 27.27 -35.92 -46.40
CA GLN A 4 26.69 -34.64 -46.82
C GLN A 4 26.08 -33.93 -45.61
N LEU A 5 26.71 -32.81 -45.24
CA LEU A 5 26.24 -31.94 -44.17
C LEU A 5 25.48 -30.77 -44.80
N ASP A 6 24.23 -30.63 -44.42
CA ASP A 6 23.38 -29.54 -44.89
C ASP A 6 23.25 -28.46 -43.82
N PHE A 7 23.48 -27.21 -44.25
CA PHE A 7 23.39 -26.04 -43.39
C PHE A 7 21.98 -25.46 -43.39
N LEU A 8 21.47 -25.19 -42.19
CA LEU A 8 20.22 -24.47 -42.02
C LEU A 8 20.49 -22.97 -42.16
N LYS A 9 20.30 -22.43 -43.37
CA LYS A 9 20.41 -20.99 -43.62
C LYS A 9 19.31 -20.25 -42.84
N ASN A 10 19.71 -19.37 -41.93
CA ASN A 10 18.81 -18.32 -41.44
C ASN A 10 18.50 -17.37 -42.60
N SER A 11 17.23 -17.12 -42.87
CA SER A 11 16.67 -16.63 -44.12
C SER A 11 16.96 -15.16 -44.46
N SER A 12 18.19 -14.67 -44.34
CA SER A 12 18.53 -13.28 -44.64
C SER A 12 20.02 -13.01 -44.88
N THR A 13 20.67 -13.71 -45.81
CA THR A 13 21.91 -13.23 -46.46
C THR A 13 22.24 -14.09 -47.70
N THR A 14 22.00 -13.53 -48.88
CA THR A 14 22.33 -14.12 -50.19
C THR A 14 23.65 -13.54 -50.69
N THR A 15 24.74 -13.96 -50.08
CA THR A 15 26.11 -13.87 -50.60
C THR A 15 26.91 -14.95 -49.88
N LEU A 16 27.92 -15.54 -50.54
CA LEU A 16 29.02 -16.36 -49.96
C LEU A 16 28.94 -17.87 -50.27
N LEU A 17 29.44 -18.26 -51.45
CA LEU A 17 29.79 -19.65 -51.76
C LEU A 17 31.12 -20.09 -51.11
N GLU A 18 31.99 -19.14 -50.73
CA GLU A 18 33.29 -19.43 -50.10
C GLU A 18 33.18 -19.64 -48.57
N GLU A 19 32.26 -18.97 -47.89
CA GLU A 19 32.02 -19.18 -46.45
C GLU A 19 31.42 -20.56 -46.15
N ASP A 20 30.56 -21.05 -47.04
CA ASP A 20 29.93 -22.37 -46.91
C ASP A 20 31.01 -23.49 -46.86
N SER A 21 32.09 -23.37 -47.65
CA SER A 21 33.22 -24.32 -47.65
C SER A 21 34.05 -24.27 -46.36
N TYR A 22 34.34 -23.08 -45.83
CA TYR A 22 35.08 -22.93 -44.58
C TYR A 22 34.29 -23.47 -43.37
N LEU A 23 32.99 -23.18 -43.32
CA LEU A 23 32.11 -23.63 -42.25
C LEU A 23 31.96 -25.16 -42.28
N GLU A 24 31.81 -25.74 -43.46
CA GLU A 24 31.74 -27.20 -43.66
C GLU A 24 33.03 -27.89 -43.21
N ASN A 25 34.19 -27.36 -43.59
CA ASN A 25 35.48 -27.90 -43.18
C ASN A 25 35.68 -27.80 -41.67
N THR A 26 35.24 -26.71 -41.05
CA THR A 26 35.29 -26.52 -39.59
C THR A 26 34.40 -27.54 -38.89
N LEU A 27 33.15 -27.71 -39.34
CA LEU A 27 32.22 -28.70 -38.80
C LEU A 27 32.75 -30.13 -38.93
N LYS A 28 33.27 -30.51 -40.11
CA LYS A 28 33.89 -31.83 -40.32
C LYS A 28 35.07 -32.06 -39.39
N SER A 29 35.92 -31.04 -39.20
CA SER A 29 37.05 -31.10 -38.27
C SER A 29 36.59 -31.33 -36.83
N LEU A 30 35.57 -30.58 -36.37
CA LEU A 30 35.04 -30.72 -35.02
C LEU A 30 34.26 -32.03 -34.80
N LEU A 31 33.52 -32.50 -35.80
CA LEU A 31 32.84 -33.79 -35.75
C LEU A 31 33.85 -34.94 -35.63
N LYS A 32 34.98 -34.88 -36.35
CA LYS A 32 36.08 -35.83 -36.19
C LYS A 32 36.70 -35.77 -34.78
N LYS A 33 36.77 -34.60 -34.15
CA LYS A 33 37.20 -34.52 -32.74
C LYS A 33 36.22 -35.24 -31.81
N LEU A 34 34.92 -35.16 -32.08
CA LEU A 34 33.86 -35.72 -31.23
C LEU A 34 33.59 -37.21 -31.42
N VAL A 35 33.69 -37.72 -32.65
CA VAL A 35 33.31 -39.09 -33.01
C VAL A 35 34.55 -39.81 -33.52
N THR A 36 34.82 -41.02 -33.03
CA THR A 36 35.94 -41.85 -33.51
C THR A 36 35.73 -42.25 -34.97
N ASP A 37 36.81 -42.21 -35.77
CA ASP A 37 36.77 -42.46 -37.23
C ASP A 37 36.11 -43.81 -37.59
N ASP A 38 36.19 -44.80 -36.69
CA ASP A 38 35.60 -46.13 -36.85
C ASP A 38 34.09 -46.13 -37.08
N ILE A 39 33.37 -45.11 -36.59
CA ILE A 39 31.90 -45.05 -36.67
C ILE A 39 31.42 -44.76 -38.11
N PHE A 40 32.23 -44.09 -38.94
CA PHE A 40 31.84 -43.64 -40.28
C PHE A 40 32.45 -44.47 -41.43
N LEU A 41 33.31 -45.45 -41.14
CA LEU A 41 34.07 -46.20 -42.15
C LEU A 41 33.46 -47.57 -42.54
N GLU A 42 32.52 -48.12 -41.76
CA GLU A 42 31.91 -49.43 -42.07
C GLU A 42 30.66 -49.35 -42.97
N LYS A 43 30.42 -50.36 -43.83
CA LYS A 43 29.20 -50.46 -44.68
C LYS A 43 27.89 -50.60 -43.89
N ASN A 44 27.94 -51.03 -42.63
CA ASN A 44 26.82 -51.01 -41.66
C ASN A 44 26.88 -49.80 -40.71
N GLY A 45 27.77 -48.84 -40.99
CA GLY A 45 28.12 -47.72 -40.11
C GLY A 45 26.96 -46.75 -39.90
N LEU A 46 26.08 -46.54 -40.89
CA LEU A 46 24.96 -45.60 -40.75
C LEU A 46 23.99 -45.97 -39.62
N LYS A 47 23.52 -47.22 -39.58
CA LYS A 47 22.61 -47.68 -38.51
C LYS A 47 23.30 -47.71 -37.14
N LYS A 48 24.59 -48.07 -37.10
CA LYS A 48 25.37 -48.01 -35.85
C LYS A 48 25.58 -46.56 -35.40
N ALA A 49 25.82 -45.62 -36.31
CA ALA A 49 25.99 -44.21 -36.03
C ALA A 49 24.68 -43.58 -35.55
N GLU A 50 23.55 -43.94 -36.17
CA GLU A 50 22.21 -43.52 -35.73
C GLU A 50 21.89 -44.00 -34.30
N LEU A 51 22.13 -45.29 -34.01
CA LEU A 51 22.00 -45.82 -32.65
C LEU A 51 22.95 -45.11 -31.68
N PHE A 52 24.21 -44.91 -32.07
CA PHE A 52 25.21 -44.22 -31.26
C PHE A 52 24.77 -42.80 -30.90
N PHE A 53 24.33 -42.00 -31.88
CA PHE A 53 23.87 -40.64 -31.62
C PHE A 53 22.60 -40.63 -30.75
N ASN A 54 21.65 -41.54 -30.99
CA ASN A 54 20.45 -41.61 -30.17
C ASN A 54 20.74 -41.99 -28.71
N GLU A 55 21.74 -42.83 -28.46
CA GLU A 55 22.11 -43.28 -27.10
C GLU A 55 23.07 -42.33 -26.38
N ASN A 56 23.95 -41.63 -27.10
CA ASN A 56 25.06 -40.90 -26.50
C ASN A 56 24.92 -39.37 -26.52
N LEU A 57 23.94 -38.82 -27.23
CA LEU A 57 23.67 -37.38 -27.18
C LEU A 57 23.05 -36.98 -25.84
N PRO A 58 23.47 -35.85 -25.22
CA PRO A 58 24.51 -34.94 -25.70
C PRO A 58 25.94 -35.44 -25.42
N ILE A 59 26.83 -35.28 -26.41
CA ILE A 59 28.25 -35.67 -26.36
C ILE A 59 29.08 -34.44 -26.00
N LEU A 60 29.85 -34.52 -24.91
CA LEU A 60 30.80 -33.49 -24.51
C LEU A 60 32.22 -34.03 -24.58
N LYS A 61 33.16 -33.26 -25.14
CA LYS A 61 34.60 -33.54 -25.08
C LYS A 61 35.38 -32.33 -24.63
N TRP A 62 36.50 -32.63 -23.99
CA TRP A 62 37.48 -31.66 -23.52
C TRP A 62 38.78 -31.88 -24.25
N SER A 63 39.44 -30.80 -24.65
CA SER A 63 40.80 -30.85 -25.16
C SER A 63 41.63 -29.73 -24.52
N ARG A 64 42.85 -30.08 -24.12
CA ARG A 64 43.82 -29.14 -23.56
C ARG A 64 44.81 -28.78 -24.66
N ASN A 65 45.11 -27.50 -24.80
CA ASN A 65 46.25 -27.05 -25.58
C ASN A 65 47.30 -26.46 -24.64
N GLU A 66 48.36 -27.23 -24.38
CA GLU A 66 49.44 -26.82 -23.48
C GLU A 66 50.23 -25.62 -24.01
N LYS A 67 50.31 -25.46 -25.34
CA LYS A 67 51.08 -24.37 -25.96
C LYS A 67 50.41 -23.01 -25.76
N THR A 68 49.09 -22.96 -25.86
CA THR A 68 48.29 -21.74 -25.70
C THR A 68 47.71 -21.59 -24.29
N LYS A 69 47.98 -22.55 -23.39
CA LYS A 69 47.36 -22.66 -22.06
C LYS A 69 45.84 -22.46 -22.14
N SER A 70 45.19 -23.15 -23.07
CA SER A 70 43.74 -23.04 -23.25
C SER A 70 43.04 -24.39 -23.09
N CYS A 71 41.81 -24.32 -22.60
CA CYS A 71 40.89 -25.44 -22.53
C CYS A 71 39.79 -25.25 -23.57
N CYS A 72 39.59 -26.27 -24.41
CA CYS A 72 38.53 -26.31 -25.39
C CYS A 72 37.48 -27.34 -24.97
N ILE A 73 36.22 -26.91 -24.96
CA ILE A 73 35.06 -27.75 -24.65
C ILE A 73 34.19 -27.80 -25.90
N THR A 74 33.98 -29.00 -26.43
CA THR A 74 33.15 -29.23 -27.62
C THR A 74 31.90 -30.02 -27.21
N LEU A 75 30.74 -29.54 -27.64
CA LEU A 75 29.43 -30.12 -27.33
C LEU A 75 28.66 -30.40 -28.63
N MET A 76 28.13 -31.61 -28.78
CA MET A 76 27.16 -31.96 -29.82
C MET A 76 25.87 -32.45 -29.19
N CYS A 77 24.74 -31.94 -29.68
CA CYS A 77 23.40 -32.27 -29.18
C CYS A 77 22.33 -32.15 -30.27
N LYS A 78 21.12 -32.63 -30.00
CA LYS A 78 19.95 -32.30 -30.83
C LYS A 78 19.63 -30.80 -30.71
N HIS A 79 19.28 -30.16 -31.81
CA HIS A 79 19.04 -28.71 -31.86
C HIS A 79 17.99 -28.26 -30.86
N ARG A 80 18.32 -27.20 -30.11
CA ARG A 80 17.41 -26.52 -29.19
C ARG A 80 17.67 -25.02 -29.15
N LYS A 81 16.58 -24.25 -29.12
CA LYS A 81 16.63 -22.77 -29.15
C LYS A 81 17.51 -22.15 -28.06
N ASN A 82 17.60 -22.76 -26.87
CA ASN A 82 18.32 -22.22 -25.71
C ASN A 82 19.63 -22.93 -25.39
N ALA A 83 20.02 -23.95 -26.17
CA ALA A 83 21.21 -24.76 -25.89
C ALA A 83 22.49 -23.91 -25.94
N THR A 84 22.65 -23.08 -26.97
CA THR A 84 23.80 -22.19 -27.14
C THR A 84 24.02 -21.26 -25.95
N ASN A 85 22.97 -20.54 -25.54
CA ASN A 85 23.04 -19.61 -24.41
C ASN A 85 23.30 -20.35 -23.09
N PHE A 86 22.66 -21.51 -22.89
CA PHE A 86 22.90 -22.32 -21.69
C PHE A 86 24.35 -22.80 -21.62
N PHE A 87 24.88 -23.36 -22.72
CA PHE A 87 26.25 -23.85 -22.79
C PHE A 87 27.27 -22.72 -22.59
N TYR A 88 27.10 -21.59 -23.26
CA TYR A 88 27.98 -20.42 -23.09
C TYR A 88 28.02 -19.93 -21.63
N ASP A 89 26.88 -19.83 -20.95
CA ASP A 89 26.85 -19.38 -19.56
C ASP A 89 27.44 -20.41 -18.59
N MET A 90 27.20 -21.70 -18.81
CA MET A 90 27.84 -22.77 -18.06
C MET A 90 29.36 -22.60 -18.13
N VAL A 91 29.90 -22.51 -19.34
CA VAL A 91 31.34 -22.42 -19.55
C VAL A 91 31.93 -21.11 -18.99
N SER A 92 31.29 -19.97 -19.25
CA SER A 92 31.84 -18.66 -18.88
C SER A 92 31.69 -18.28 -17.40
N ARG A 93 30.71 -18.85 -16.68
CA ARG A 93 30.38 -18.39 -15.30
C ARG A 93 30.46 -19.45 -14.23
N TRP A 94 30.32 -20.72 -14.60
CA TRP A 94 30.12 -21.80 -13.62
C TRP A 94 31.08 -22.97 -13.80
N LEU A 95 32.02 -22.85 -14.74
CA LEU A 95 33.10 -23.81 -14.88
C LEU A 95 34.07 -23.75 -13.68
N ILE A 96 34.39 -22.54 -13.22
CA ILE A 96 35.13 -22.29 -11.97
C ILE A 96 34.22 -21.54 -11.00
N SER A 97 34.22 -21.95 -9.73
CA SER A 97 33.37 -21.34 -8.71
C SER A 97 33.79 -19.88 -8.48
N GLN A 98 32.83 -18.96 -8.48
CA GLN A 98 33.03 -17.52 -8.20
C GLN A 98 33.94 -16.75 -9.17
N LYS A 99 34.47 -17.39 -10.22
CA LYS A 99 35.31 -16.75 -11.24
C LYS A 99 34.58 -16.75 -12.60
N LYS A 100 34.45 -15.57 -13.21
CA LYS A 100 33.96 -15.44 -14.58
C LYS A 100 35.14 -15.64 -15.54
N LEU A 101 35.06 -16.63 -16.38
CA LEU A 101 36.04 -16.92 -17.41
C LEU A 101 35.76 -16.10 -18.67
N ASN A 102 36.83 -15.61 -19.29
CA ASN A 102 36.74 -15.02 -20.62
C ASN A 102 36.68 -16.14 -21.66
N VAL A 103 35.71 -16.09 -22.57
CA VAL A 103 35.62 -17.05 -23.67
C VAL A 103 36.27 -16.40 -24.89
N GLU A 104 37.49 -16.82 -25.22
CA GLU A 104 38.28 -16.24 -26.32
C GLU A 104 37.63 -16.54 -27.67
N PHE A 105 37.09 -17.75 -27.82
CA PHE A 105 36.38 -18.16 -29.02
C PHE A 105 35.16 -19.00 -28.67
N PHE A 106 34.04 -18.68 -29.31
CA PHE A 106 32.80 -19.45 -29.18
C PHE A 106 32.18 -19.66 -30.56
N PHE A 107 32.06 -20.92 -30.94
CA PHE A 107 31.44 -21.36 -32.19
C PHE A 107 30.14 -22.11 -31.89
N SER A 108 29.11 -21.87 -32.69
CA SER A 108 27.85 -22.60 -32.64
C SER A 108 27.30 -22.72 -34.06
N ALA A 109 27.00 -23.94 -34.49
CA ALA A 109 26.41 -24.20 -35.80
C ALA A 109 25.30 -25.24 -35.71
N ASP A 110 24.20 -24.97 -36.42
CA ASP A 110 23.10 -25.89 -36.62
C ASP A 110 23.25 -26.59 -37.97
N PHE A 111 23.09 -27.91 -37.98
CA PHE A 111 23.28 -28.72 -39.18
C PHE A 111 22.37 -29.95 -39.18
N THR A 112 22.20 -30.56 -40.35
CA THR A 112 21.51 -31.84 -40.54
C THR A 112 22.45 -32.85 -41.18
N ILE A 113 22.30 -34.13 -40.86
CA ILE A 113 23.06 -35.23 -41.47
C ILE A 113 22.09 -36.02 -42.34
N GLN A 114 22.01 -35.67 -43.63
CA GLN A 114 20.98 -36.20 -44.54
C GLN A 114 20.97 -37.73 -44.59
N GLU A 115 22.13 -38.38 -44.52
CA GLU A 115 22.18 -39.85 -44.63
C GLU A 115 21.78 -40.58 -43.34
N LEU A 116 21.55 -39.85 -42.24
CA LEU A 116 21.47 -40.42 -40.89
C LEU A 116 20.13 -40.08 -40.20
N SER A 117 19.65 -38.84 -40.34
CA SER A 117 18.36 -38.41 -39.79
C SER A 117 17.94 -37.04 -40.34
N ASP A 118 16.63 -36.83 -40.48
CA ASP A 118 16.03 -35.50 -40.71
C ASP A 118 16.09 -34.59 -39.47
N GLU A 119 16.56 -35.10 -38.34
CA GLU A 119 16.72 -34.31 -37.12
C GLU A 119 17.82 -33.24 -37.28
N LYS A 120 17.57 -32.09 -36.66
CA LYS A 120 18.51 -30.98 -36.58
C LYS A 120 19.46 -31.21 -35.41
N PHE A 121 20.75 -31.09 -35.66
CA PHE A 121 21.80 -31.13 -34.65
C PHE A 121 22.40 -29.75 -34.45
N MET A 122 22.99 -29.55 -33.27
CA MET A 122 23.74 -28.36 -32.91
C MET A 122 25.11 -28.78 -32.39
N LEU A 123 26.14 -28.14 -32.93
CA LEU A 123 27.53 -28.30 -32.52
C LEU A 123 28.02 -26.97 -31.95
N MET A 124 28.64 -27.03 -30.78
CA MET A 124 29.20 -25.86 -30.09
C MET A 124 30.65 -26.14 -29.68
N GLU A 125 31.51 -25.13 -29.78
CA GLU A 125 32.89 -25.17 -29.28
C GLU A 125 33.17 -23.88 -28.50
N ALA A 126 33.73 -24.02 -27.30
CA ALA A 126 34.17 -22.90 -26.47
C ALA A 126 35.65 -23.07 -26.13
N ILE A 127 36.46 -22.05 -26.43
CA ILE A 127 37.90 -22.01 -26.11
C ILE A 127 38.12 -20.96 -25.02
N LEU A 128 38.77 -21.40 -23.94
CA LEU A 128 38.99 -20.63 -22.72
C LEU A 128 40.49 -20.52 -22.48
N PRO A 129 41.08 -19.32 -22.45
CA PRO A 129 42.43 -19.13 -21.94
C PRO A 129 42.43 -19.36 -20.44
N ILE A 130 43.44 -20.09 -19.95
CA ILE A 130 43.62 -20.39 -18.54
C ILE A 130 44.79 -19.57 -18.02
N GLU A 131 44.50 -18.68 -17.06
CA GLU A 131 45.45 -17.71 -16.53
C GLU A 131 46.42 -18.34 -15.52
N SER A 132 45.98 -19.35 -14.76
CA SER A 132 46.77 -20.00 -13.70
C SER A 132 46.64 -21.53 -13.70
N GLU A 133 47.64 -22.25 -13.19
CA GLU A 133 47.54 -23.71 -13.02
C GLU A 133 46.47 -24.10 -11.97
N GLU A 134 46.21 -23.24 -10.97
CA GLU A 134 45.14 -23.44 -9.98
C GLU A 134 43.75 -23.47 -10.65
N ASP A 135 43.49 -22.56 -11.59
CA ASP A 135 42.26 -22.58 -12.39
C ASP A 135 42.09 -23.90 -13.16
N PHE A 136 43.21 -24.48 -13.63
CA PHE A 136 43.18 -25.76 -14.35
C PHE A 136 42.84 -26.92 -13.42
N GLU A 137 43.43 -26.98 -12.23
CA GLU A 137 43.11 -27.98 -11.21
C GLU A 137 41.63 -27.92 -10.81
N ASP A 138 41.08 -26.71 -10.65
CA ASP A 138 39.67 -26.50 -10.37
C ASP A 138 38.75 -26.98 -11.51
N ILE A 139 39.13 -26.73 -12.76
CA ILE A 139 38.40 -27.23 -13.93
C ILE A 139 38.38 -28.76 -13.93
N GLU A 140 39.53 -29.42 -13.76
CA GLU A 140 39.60 -30.89 -13.75
C GLU A 140 38.82 -31.50 -12.58
N LYS A 141 38.86 -30.86 -11.40
CA LYS A 141 38.07 -31.29 -10.23
C LYS A 141 36.56 -31.18 -10.47
N ASN A 142 36.11 -30.13 -11.15
CA ASN A 142 34.68 -29.87 -11.40
C ASN A 142 34.13 -30.54 -12.68
N LYS A 143 35.01 -31.06 -13.53
CA LYS A 143 34.71 -31.59 -14.87
C LYS A 143 33.52 -32.54 -14.93
N ARG A 144 33.48 -33.57 -14.07
CA ARG A 144 32.40 -34.58 -14.05
C ARG A 144 31.05 -33.99 -13.65
N THR A 145 31.05 -33.11 -12.65
CA THR A 145 29.83 -32.43 -12.19
C THR A 145 29.31 -31.50 -13.28
N PHE A 146 30.22 -30.74 -13.90
CA PHE A 146 29.93 -29.83 -15.00
C PHE A 146 29.35 -30.56 -16.22
N GLU A 147 29.96 -31.68 -16.63
CA GLU A 147 29.44 -32.56 -17.68
C GLU A 147 28.01 -33.02 -17.39
N THR A 148 27.74 -33.44 -16.15
CA THR A 148 26.42 -33.92 -15.75
C THR A 148 25.39 -32.80 -15.80
N GLU A 149 25.73 -31.61 -15.31
CA GLU A 149 24.86 -30.42 -15.37
C GLU A 149 24.57 -30.00 -16.83
N ILE A 150 25.58 -30.00 -17.71
CA ILE A 150 25.38 -29.72 -19.14
C ILE A 150 24.48 -30.77 -19.77
N ARG A 151 24.75 -32.07 -19.55
CA ARG A 151 23.95 -33.14 -20.15
C ARG A 151 22.49 -33.03 -19.74
N LEU A 152 22.22 -32.82 -18.45
CA LEU A 152 20.86 -32.63 -17.94
C LEU A 152 20.19 -31.38 -18.51
N GLY A 153 20.88 -30.24 -18.52
CA GLY A 153 20.32 -28.98 -19.01
C GLY A 153 20.05 -28.98 -20.51
N ILE A 154 20.96 -29.53 -21.31
CA ILE A 154 20.78 -29.69 -22.76
C ILE A 154 19.67 -30.71 -23.07
N ALA A 155 19.56 -31.79 -22.28
CA ALA A 155 18.51 -32.79 -22.44
C ALA A 155 17.12 -32.28 -22.01
N SER A 156 17.00 -31.21 -21.22
CA SER A 156 15.70 -30.72 -20.75
C SER A 156 15.70 -29.24 -20.36
N ASP A 157 14.82 -28.45 -21.00
CA ASP A 157 14.58 -27.03 -20.66
C ASP A 157 14.22 -26.83 -19.18
N PHE A 158 13.52 -27.79 -18.58
CA PHE A 158 13.20 -27.76 -17.15
C PHE A 158 14.47 -27.86 -16.29
N HIS A 159 15.38 -28.76 -16.64
CA HIS A 159 16.65 -28.92 -15.91
C HIS A 159 17.57 -27.74 -16.14
N ALA A 160 17.67 -27.22 -17.38
CA ALA A 160 18.45 -26.01 -17.66
C ALA A 160 17.99 -24.84 -16.79
N LYS A 161 16.68 -24.59 -16.73
CA LYS A 161 16.10 -23.54 -15.88
C LYS A 161 16.42 -23.76 -14.40
N ARG A 162 16.29 -24.99 -13.90
CA ARG A 162 16.56 -25.32 -12.49
C ARG A 162 18.04 -25.16 -12.12
N ILE A 163 18.95 -25.54 -13.02
CA ILE A 163 20.41 -25.37 -12.84
C ILE A 163 20.73 -23.88 -12.78
N ILE A 164 20.20 -23.09 -13.72
CA ILE A 164 20.40 -21.64 -13.73
C ILE A 164 19.80 -20.97 -12.46
N GLU A 165 18.61 -21.39 -12.03
CA GLU A 165 17.96 -20.89 -10.79
C GLU A 165 18.78 -21.20 -9.53
N PHE A 166 19.46 -22.34 -9.50
CA PHE A 166 20.35 -22.74 -8.40
C PHE A 166 21.66 -21.96 -8.42
N LYS A 167 22.30 -21.84 -9.59
CA LYS A 167 23.60 -21.16 -9.77
C LYS A 167 23.50 -19.63 -9.74
N GLY A 168 22.29 -19.09 -9.86
CA GLY A 168 22.01 -17.66 -9.78
C GLY A 168 22.06 -16.95 -11.14
N LEU A 169 21.17 -15.98 -11.33
CA LEU A 169 21.06 -15.18 -12.56
C LEU A 169 21.67 -13.79 -12.35
N SER A 170 22.35 -13.24 -13.37
CA SER A 170 22.66 -11.80 -13.41
C SER A 170 21.38 -10.98 -13.51
N SER A 171 21.43 -9.72 -13.05
CA SER A 171 20.30 -8.77 -13.11
C SER A 171 19.69 -8.68 -14.52
N ASP A 172 20.52 -8.53 -15.54
CA ASP A 172 20.06 -8.41 -16.94
C ASP A 172 19.36 -9.67 -17.43
N ARG A 173 19.86 -10.85 -17.03
CA ARG A 173 19.24 -12.11 -17.41
C ARG A 173 17.95 -12.35 -16.64
N LYS A 174 17.87 -11.95 -15.36
CA LYS A 174 16.60 -11.93 -14.63
C LYS A 174 15.58 -11.05 -15.37
N THR A 175 15.98 -9.87 -15.82
CA THR A 175 15.11 -8.98 -16.61
C THR A 175 14.63 -9.66 -17.90
N ALA A 176 15.53 -10.32 -18.64
CA ALA A 176 15.16 -11.06 -19.86
C ALA A 176 14.17 -12.21 -19.55
N MET A 177 14.40 -12.97 -18.47
CA MET A 177 13.49 -14.03 -18.03
C MET A 177 12.12 -13.49 -17.57
N VAL A 178 12.10 -12.34 -16.89
CA VAL A 178 10.85 -11.63 -16.55
C VAL A 178 10.10 -11.26 -17.83
N GLN A 179 10.79 -10.70 -18.82
CA GLN A 179 10.20 -10.31 -20.09
C GLN A 179 9.65 -11.51 -20.87
N GLU A 180 10.38 -12.63 -20.94
CA GLU A 180 9.91 -13.87 -21.57
C GLU A 180 8.66 -14.40 -20.86
N LYS A 181 8.65 -14.38 -19.52
CA LYS A 181 7.49 -14.83 -18.72
C LYS A 181 6.27 -13.97 -18.97
N ILE A 182 6.44 -12.64 -18.99
CA ILE A 182 5.35 -11.69 -19.30
C ILE A 182 4.86 -11.89 -20.74
N GLY A 183 5.77 -12.09 -21.71
CA GLY A 183 5.41 -12.44 -23.08
C GLY A 183 4.58 -13.73 -23.18
N SER A 184 4.98 -14.77 -22.45
CA SER A 184 4.22 -16.02 -22.37
C SER A 184 2.82 -15.82 -21.75
N LEU A 185 2.70 -14.98 -20.71
CA LEU A 185 1.41 -14.66 -20.11
C LEU A 185 0.50 -13.90 -21.07
N MET A 186 1.05 -12.96 -21.84
CA MET A 186 0.31 -12.22 -22.87
C MET A 186 -0.20 -13.15 -23.99
N GLN A 187 0.61 -14.11 -24.43
CA GLN A 187 0.20 -15.12 -25.41
C GLN A 187 -0.89 -16.06 -24.88
N LYS A 188 -0.75 -16.54 -23.64
CA LYS A 188 -1.69 -17.50 -23.03
C LYS A 188 -3.00 -16.84 -22.58
N ARG A 189 -2.98 -15.57 -22.19
CA ARG A 189 -4.13 -14.82 -21.67
C ARG A 189 -4.22 -13.42 -22.29
N PRO A 190 -4.47 -13.33 -23.61
CA PRO A 190 -4.47 -12.05 -24.33
C PRO A 190 -5.61 -11.12 -23.90
N LYS A 191 -6.71 -11.68 -23.36
CA LYS A 191 -7.82 -10.89 -22.80
C LYS A 191 -7.43 -10.20 -21.50
N ASP A 192 -6.57 -10.80 -20.70
CA ASP A 192 -6.18 -10.28 -19.39
C ASP A 192 -5.03 -9.28 -19.53
N PHE A 193 -4.02 -9.60 -20.35
CA PHE A 193 -2.79 -8.83 -20.49
C PHE A 193 -2.69 -8.15 -21.86
N GLY A 194 -2.74 -6.82 -21.87
CA GLY A 194 -2.54 -6.01 -23.07
C GLY A 194 -1.08 -5.58 -23.26
N LYS A 195 -0.78 -4.96 -24.42
CA LYS A 195 0.58 -4.50 -24.80
C LYS A 195 1.24 -3.59 -23.75
N ASN A 196 0.44 -2.82 -23.01
CA ASN A 196 0.92 -1.87 -21.99
C ASN A 196 1.62 -2.55 -20.79
N ILE A 197 1.47 -3.87 -20.61
CA ILE A 197 2.16 -4.58 -19.53
C ILE A 197 3.69 -4.48 -19.64
N PHE A 198 4.24 -4.38 -20.86
CA PHE A 198 5.68 -4.22 -21.04
C PHE A 198 6.17 -2.85 -20.57
N SER A 199 5.38 -1.80 -20.75
CA SER A 199 5.70 -0.47 -20.22
C SER A 199 5.67 -0.46 -18.69
N GLU A 200 4.66 -1.11 -18.08
CA GLU A 200 4.60 -1.24 -16.61
C GLU A 200 5.73 -2.11 -16.06
N MET A 201 6.10 -3.17 -16.77
CA MET A 201 7.25 -4.03 -16.44
C MET A 201 8.54 -3.22 -16.45
N GLN A 202 8.79 -2.44 -17.51
CA GLN A 202 9.98 -1.59 -17.63
C GLN A 202 10.04 -0.56 -16.49
N GLN A 203 8.93 0.14 -16.24
CA GLN A 203 8.84 1.10 -15.15
C GLN A 203 9.16 0.45 -13.79
N PHE A 204 8.56 -0.71 -13.51
CA PHE A 204 8.81 -1.46 -12.28
C PHE A 204 10.28 -1.84 -12.14
N LEU A 205 10.89 -2.37 -13.21
CA LEU A 205 12.29 -2.83 -13.19
C LEU A 205 13.30 -1.68 -13.05
N ILE A 206 13.02 -0.51 -13.67
CA ILE A 206 13.86 0.70 -13.55
C ILE A 206 13.81 1.26 -12.13
N MET A 207 12.62 1.30 -11.54
CA MET A 207 12.43 1.79 -10.17
C MET A 207 12.92 0.79 -9.11
N SER A 208 13.11 -0.48 -9.47
CA SER A 208 13.61 -1.52 -8.58
C SER A 208 15.13 -1.46 -8.45
N ARG A 209 15.63 -1.29 -7.23
CA ARG A 209 17.06 -1.34 -6.93
C ARG A 209 17.66 -2.72 -7.16
N ASP A 210 18.97 -2.80 -7.35
CA ASP A 210 19.64 -4.07 -7.63
C ASP A 210 19.58 -5.04 -6.44
N GLU A 211 19.60 -4.54 -5.20
CA GLU A 211 19.41 -5.36 -4.00
C GLU A 211 18.02 -6.00 -3.97
N PHE A 212 17.01 -5.31 -4.50
CA PHE A 212 15.67 -5.87 -4.62
C PHE A 212 15.66 -7.05 -5.60
N LYS A 213 16.26 -6.84 -6.79
CA LYS A 213 16.31 -7.83 -7.88
C LYS A 213 17.21 -9.02 -7.55
N SER A 214 18.28 -8.82 -6.78
CA SER A 214 19.24 -9.89 -6.45
C SER A 214 18.64 -10.93 -5.49
N GLN A 215 17.95 -10.47 -4.45
CA GLN A 215 17.36 -11.31 -3.39
C GLN A 215 16.15 -12.13 -3.86
N ARG A 216 15.51 -11.71 -4.96
CA ARG A 216 14.23 -12.25 -5.42
C ARG A 216 14.40 -13.09 -6.68
N ASP A 217 13.58 -14.11 -6.78
CA ASP A 217 13.47 -14.92 -7.98
C ASP A 217 12.67 -14.20 -9.08
N TYR A 218 13.00 -14.46 -10.35
CA TYR A 218 12.35 -13.82 -11.48
C TYR A 218 10.87 -14.18 -11.58
N HIS A 219 10.43 -15.38 -11.15
CA HIS A 219 9.00 -15.73 -11.13
C HIS A 219 8.23 -14.84 -10.16
N HIS A 220 8.83 -14.50 -9.01
CA HIS A 220 8.21 -13.60 -8.03
C HIS A 220 8.10 -12.18 -8.59
N ILE A 221 9.16 -11.67 -9.21
CA ILE A 221 9.14 -10.35 -9.87
C ILE A 221 8.07 -10.30 -10.97
N SER A 222 8.02 -11.30 -11.86
CA SER A 222 6.97 -11.39 -12.88
C SER A 222 5.57 -11.45 -12.28
N ARG A 223 5.40 -12.15 -11.16
CA ARG A 223 4.12 -12.25 -10.45
C ARG A 223 3.69 -10.93 -9.83
N ILE A 224 4.60 -10.16 -9.23
CA ILE A 224 4.32 -8.80 -8.73
C ILE A 224 3.81 -7.93 -9.88
N ILE A 225 4.57 -7.86 -10.98
CA ILE A 225 4.24 -7.03 -12.15
C ILE A 225 2.87 -7.41 -12.73
N SER A 226 2.63 -8.71 -12.93
CA SER A 226 1.37 -9.21 -13.48
C SER A 226 0.16 -8.87 -12.60
N ILE A 227 0.31 -8.98 -11.28
CA ILE A 227 -0.77 -8.70 -10.34
C ILE A 227 -1.02 -7.19 -10.22
N LEU A 228 0.02 -6.36 -10.16
CA LEU A 228 -0.13 -4.90 -10.16
C LEU A 228 -0.85 -4.43 -11.42
N TYR A 229 -0.51 -4.99 -12.59
CA TYR A 229 -1.18 -4.72 -13.86
C TYR A 229 -2.67 -5.09 -13.79
N MET A 230 -2.99 -6.30 -13.31
CA MET A 230 -4.37 -6.75 -13.15
C MET A 230 -5.17 -5.89 -12.16
N ILE A 231 -4.58 -5.52 -11.03
CA ILE A 231 -5.20 -4.65 -10.03
C ILE A 231 -5.56 -3.31 -10.66
N ARG A 232 -4.64 -2.69 -11.40
CA ARG A 232 -4.91 -1.43 -12.11
C ARG A 232 -6.06 -1.55 -13.10
N LYS A 233 -6.05 -2.62 -13.91
CA LYS A 233 -7.10 -2.88 -14.89
C LYS A 233 -8.47 -3.06 -14.23
N LEU A 234 -8.55 -3.82 -13.14
CA LEU A 234 -9.79 -4.06 -12.39
C LEU A 234 -10.30 -2.77 -11.72
N ILE A 235 -9.41 -1.99 -11.09
CA ILE A 235 -9.81 -0.72 -10.49
C ILE A 235 -10.32 0.24 -11.57
N LYS A 236 -9.67 0.30 -12.74
CA LYS A 236 -10.12 1.12 -13.85
C LYS A 236 -11.53 0.73 -14.31
N GLN A 237 -11.79 -0.56 -14.50
CA GLN A 237 -13.13 -1.07 -14.84
C GLN A 237 -14.17 -0.70 -13.77
N ASN A 238 -13.83 -0.87 -12.49
CA ASN A 238 -14.75 -0.52 -11.40
C ASN A 238 -14.99 1.00 -11.27
N ILE A 239 -14.03 1.84 -11.63
CA ILE A 239 -14.21 3.30 -11.69
C ILE A 239 -15.17 3.67 -12.82
N ASP A 240 -15.05 3.02 -13.98
CA ASP A 240 -15.95 3.25 -15.12
C ASP A 240 -17.41 2.86 -14.76
N GLU A 241 -17.60 1.82 -13.94
CA GLU A 241 -18.93 1.40 -13.44
C GLU A 241 -19.43 2.22 -12.24
N THR A 242 -18.54 2.59 -11.31
CA THR A 242 -18.88 3.27 -10.05
C THR A 242 -17.85 4.37 -9.72
N PRO A 243 -17.93 5.55 -10.36
CA PRO A 243 -16.90 6.58 -10.27
C PRO A 243 -16.80 7.22 -8.88
N ASP A 244 -17.91 7.28 -8.15
CA ASP A 244 -18.01 7.94 -6.85
C ASP A 244 -17.64 7.03 -5.67
N LYS A 245 -17.29 5.77 -5.93
CA LYS A 245 -16.98 4.78 -4.89
C LYS A 245 -15.50 4.46 -4.82
N ARG A 246 -14.96 4.40 -3.60
CA ARG A 246 -13.58 3.98 -3.37
C ARG A 246 -13.45 2.47 -3.54
N GLN A 247 -12.63 2.11 -4.51
CA GLN A 247 -12.19 0.77 -4.83
C GLN A 247 -10.84 0.54 -4.17
N ILE A 248 -10.75 -0.46 -3.31
CA ILE A 248 -9.47 -0.95 -2.76
C ILE A 248 -9.37 -2.44 -3.06
N ILE A 249 -8.27 -2.86 -3.67
CA ILE A 249 -7.98 -4.25 -3.96
C ILE A 249 -6.66 -4.62 -3.29
N LEU A 250 -6.69 -5.68 -2.47
CA LEU A 250 -5.50 -6.25 -1.84
C LEU A 250 -5.19 -7.65 -2.39
N LYS A 251 -3.91 -7.93 -2.58
CA LYS A 251 -3.39 -9.28 -2.86
C LYS A 251 -2.18 -9.59 -2.00
N PHE A 252 -2.10 -10.84 -1.57
CA PHE A 252 -1.06 -11.34 -0.68
C PHE A 252 -0.26 -12.41 -1.39
N LEU A 253 1.07 -12.32 -1.32
CA LEU A 253 2.01 -13.23 -1.94
C LEU A 253 2.98 -13.78 -0.90
N LYS A 254 2.91 -15.07 -0.61
CA LYS A 254 3.99 -15.74 0.12
C LYS A 254 5.17 -15.95 -0.80
N THR A 255 6.36 -15.59 -0.34
CA THR A 255 7.60 -15.82 -1.08
C THR A 255 8.75 -16.07 -0.12
N LYS A 256 9.90 -16.45 -0.68
CA LYS A 256 11.15 -16.63 0.06
C LYS A 256 12.22 -15.74 -0.54
N LEU A 257 12.95 -15.03 0.32
CA LEU A 257 14.09 -14.21 -0.07
C LEU A 257 15.39 -14.98 0.16
N LYS A 258 16.30 -14.92 -0.81
CA LYS A 258 17.66 -15.43 -0.65
C LYS A 258 18.53 -14.33 -0.03
N SER A 259 19.02 -14.56 1.19
CA SER A 259 20.00 -13.67 1.82
C SER A 259 21.42 -13.99 1.35
N ASN A 260 22.37 -13.07 1.53
CA ASN A 260 23.78 -13.22 1.12
C ASN A 260 24.45 -14.48 1.71
N ASN A 261 23.94 -15.01 2.83
CA ASN A 261 24.42 -16.24 3.47
C ASN A 261 23.68 -17.51 3.00
N ASN A 262 23.00 -17.47 1.85
CA ASN A 262 22.14 -18.57 1.34
C ASN A 262 21.01 -19.02 2.28
N GLN A 263 20.74 -18.27 3.35
CA GLN A 263 19.57 -18.50 4.20
C GLN A 263 18.31 -17.98 3.50
N GLU A 264 17.31 -18.84 3.40
CA GLU A 264 15.98 -18.47 2.91
C GLU A 264 15.16 -17.84 4.03
N LYS A 265 14.62 -16.65 3.80
CA LYS A 265 13.68 -16.00 4.72
C LYS A 265 12.29 -15.99 4.11
N THR A 266 11.28 -16.45 4.85
CA THR A 266 9.88 -16.38 4.42
C THR A 266 9.33 -14.98 4.62
N VAL A 267 8.75 -14.40 3.58
CA VAL A 267 8.16 -13.07 3.63
C VAL A 267 6.78 -13.05 2.99
N LEU A 268 5.94 -12.12 3.44
CA LEU A 268 4.62 -11.88 2.88
C LEU A 268 4.64 -10.55 2.11
N GLY A 269 4.52 -10.64 0.79
CA GLY A 269 4.29 -9.51 -0.09
C GLY A 269 2.83 -9.07 -0.06
N ILE A 270 2.60 -7.78 0.14
CA ILE A 270 1.28 -7.16 0.19
C ILE A 270 1.21 -6.16 -0.96
N LEU A 271 0.28 -6.40 -1.88
CA LEU A 271 -0.03 -5.53 -3.02
C LEU A 271 -1.33 -4.82 -2.73
N VAL A 272 -1.33 -3.50 -2.84
CA VAL A 272 -2.51 -2.66 -2.65
C VAL A 272 -2.70 -1.83 -3.90
N GLY A 273 -3.92 -1.83 -4.44
CA GLY A 273 -4.37 -0.81 -5.38
C GLY A 273 -5.57 -0.08 -4.83
N LEU A 274 -5.61 1.22 -5.05
CA LEU A 274 -6.74 2.06 -4.68
C LEU A 274 -6.97 3.19 -5.68
N ASN A 275 -8.17 3.77 -5.68
CA ASN A 275 -8.44 5.03 -6.37
C ASN A 275 -8.57 6.21 -5.39
N PHE A 276 -8.23 7.39 -5.89
CA PHE A 276 -8.47 8.66 -5.23
C PHE A 276 -9.77 9.28 -5.72
N LEU A 277 -10.59 9.75 -4.77
CA LEU A 277 -11.88 10.38 -5.06
C LEU A 277 -11.79 11.90 -5.07
N LYS A 278 -10.89 12.47 -4.25
CA LYS A 278 -10.72 13.92 -4.09
C LYS A 278 -9.37 14.40 -4.59
N GLU A 279 -9.32 15.66 -5.02
CA GLU A 279 -8.08 16.37 -5.28
C GLU A 279 -7.33 16.51 -3.94
N HIS A 280 -6.05 16.10 -3.88
CA HIS A 280 -5.18 16.12 -2.69
C HIS A 280 -5.32 14.97 -1.67
N GLU A 281 -5.88 13.83 -2.06
CA GLU A 281 -5.68 12.60 -1.29
C GLU A 281 -4.25 12.06 -1.45
N VAL A 282 -3.69 11.58 -0.34
CA VAL A 282 -2.32 11.05 -0.27
C VAL A 282 -2.35 9.68 0.38
N PHE A 283 -1.66 8.73 -0.27
CA PHE A 283 -1.39 7.43 0.30
C PHE A 283 0.09 7.06 0.07
N GLU A 284 0.73 6.64 1.16
CA GLU A 284 2.19 6.50 1.28
C GLU A 284 2.54 5.32 2.18
N LYS A 285 3.82 4.92 2.16
CA LYS A 285 4.37 3.84 3.00
C LYS A 285 3.90 3.92 4.45
N LYS A 286 3.97 5.10 5.08
CA LYS A 286 3.59 5.30 6.50
C LYS A 286 2.17 4.81 6.81
N HIS A 287 1.22 5.02 5.90
CA HIS A 287 -0.18 4.64 6.08
C HIS A 287 -0.34 3.12 6.05
N LEU A 288 0.26 2.47 5.04
CA LEU A 288 0.22 1.02 4.89
C LEU A 288 0.95 0.32 6.04
N SER A 289 2.14 0.81 6.41
CA SER A 289 2.91 0.29 7.55
C SER A 289 2.11 0.33 8.84
N LYS A 290 1.52 1.49 9.17
CA LYS A 290 0.72 1.67 10.38
C LYS A 290 -0.50 0.75 10.39
N ALA A 291 -1.17 0.60 9.25
CA ALA A 291 -2.30 -0.31 9.12
C ALA A 291 -1.88 -1.77 9.35
N ILE A 292 -0.76 -2.20 8.78
CA ILE A 292 -0.24 -3.57 9.00
C ILE A 292 0.12 -3.79 10.47
N PHE A 293 0.84 -2.86 11.11
CA PHE A 293 1.26 -3.00 12.51
C PHE A 293 0.09 -3.03 13.50
N ASN A 294 -1.03 -2.41 13.17
CA ASN A 294 -2.24 -2.50 13.99
C ASN A 294 -2.83 -3.91 14.02
N PHE A 295 -2.73 -4.67 12.93
CA PHE A 295 -3.24 -6.04 12.87
C PHE A 295 -2.18 -7.08 13.23
N LEU A 296 -0.91 -6.80 12.94
CA LEU A 296 0.24 -7.66 13.21
C LEU A 296 1.35 -6.82 13.86
N PRO A 297 1.36 -6.68 15.20
CA PRO A 297 2.32 -5.80 15.89
C PRO A 297 3.77 -6.31 15.81
N ASP A 298 3.96 -7.63 15.70
CA ASP A 298 5.28 -8.26 15.76
C ASP A 298 6.00 -8.36 14.41
N VAL A 299 5.48 -7.78 13.32
CA VAL A 299 6.13 -7.89 12.00
C VAL A 299 7.13 -6.77 11.74
N LYS A 300 8.11 -7.05 10.89
CA LYS A 300 9.07 -6.07 10.37
C LYS A 300 8.88 -5.88 8.88
N ILE A 301 9.08 -4.66 8.39
CA ILE A 301 9.06 -4.36 6.97
C ILE A 301 10.43 -4.72 6.40
N VAL A 302 10.46 -5.49 5.31
CA VAL A 302 11.69 -5.82 4.60
C VAL A 302 12.25 -4.55 3.97
N GLU A 303 13.51 -4.26 4.22
CA GLU A 303 14.18 -3.08 3.65
C GLU A 303 14.19 -3.11 2.12
N ASN A 304 14.04 -1.94 1.52
CA ASN A 304 14.02 -1.76 0.06
C ASN A 304 12.92 -2.56 -0.69
N SER A 305 11.94 -3.13 0.02
CA SER A 305 10.82 -3.85 -0.60
C SER A 305 9.66 -2.95 -1.05
N PHE A 306 9.62 -1.71 -0.53
CA PHE A 306 8.49 -0.80 -0.79
C PHE A 306 8.57 -0.20 -2.18
N PHE A 307 7.53 -0.44 -2.97
CA PHE A 307 7.34 0.15 -4.29
C PHE A 307 6.05 0.96 -4.29
N LEU A 308 6.11 2.18 -4.82
CA LEU A 308 4.97 3.05 -4.99
C LEU A 308 4.92 3.55 -6.42
N ASP A 309 3.87 3.21 -7.13
CA ASP A 309 3.62 3.76 -8.44
C ASP A 309 3.04 5.18 -8.29
N LYS A 310 3.87 6.19 -8.54
CA LYS A 310 3.49 7.61 -8.53
C LYS A 310 3.08 8.12 -9.90
N THR A 311 2.62 7.27 -10.82
CA THR A 311 2.21 7.73 -12.16
C THR A 311 1.16 8.84 -12.05
N THR A 312 1.61 10.09 -12.21
CA THR A 312 0.96 11.34 -11.78
C THR A 312 -0.34 11.65 -12.52
N LYS A 313 -0.63 10.91 -13.59
CA LYS A 313 -1.80 11.11 -14.43
C LYS A 313 -3.01 10.25 -14.03
N ASN A 314 -2.83 9.27 -13.14
CA ASN A 314 -3.89 8.31 -12.84
C ASN A 314 -4.54 8.59 -11.48
N LYS A 315 -5.88 8.58 -11.45
CA LYS A 315 -6.69 8.49 -10.22
C LYS A 315 -6.46 7.19 -9.44
N ILE A 316 -5.57 6.31 -9.91
CA ILE A 316 -5.29 4.99 -9.35
C ILE A 316 -3.86 5.00 -8.85
N GLN A 317 -3.66 4.55 -7.62
CA GLN A 317 -2.36 4.32 -7.05
C GLN A 317 -2.20 2.84 -6.72
N THR A 318 -1.02 2.29 -7.01
CA THR A 318 -0.66 0.95 -6.56
C THR A 318 0.65 0.96 -5.79
N CYS A 319 0.74 0.10 -4.78
CA CYS A 319 1.95 -0.09 -4.02
C CYS A 319 2.16 -1.56 -3.68
N TYR A 320 3.42 -1.87 -3.37
CA TYR A 320 3.88 -3.17 -2.92
C TYR A 320 4.79 -2.99 -1.71
N ILE A 321 4.66 -3.87 -0.73
CA ILE A 321 5.54 -3.94 0.44
C ILE A 321 5.71 -5.38 0.87
N GLU A 322 6.88 -5.75 1.41
CA GLU A 322 7.09 -7.05 2.02
C GLU A 322 7.26 -6.92 3.52
N ILE A 323 6.69 -7.88 4.25
CA ILE A 323 6.84 -8.00 5.70
C ILE A 323 7.37 -9.39 6.08
N GLU A 324 8.12 -9.44 7.16
CA GLU A 324 8.69 -10.66 7.74
C GLU A 324 8.41 -10.74 9.24
N LYS A 325 8.29 -11.96 9.76
CA LYS A 325 8.28 -12.19 11.20
C LYS A 325 9.72 -12.23 11.71
N PRO A 326 10.04 -11.59 12.86
CA PRO A 326 11.35 -11.69 13.49
C PRO A 326 11.77 -13.14 13.79
N SER A 327 10.80 -14.03 14.02
CA SER A 327 11.04 -15.46 14.23
C SER A 327 11.46 -16.22 12.97
N GLY A 328 11.32 -15.62 11.78
CA GLY A 328 11.57 -16.29 10.49
C GLY A 328 10.52 -17.34 10.11
N LEU A 329 9.43 -17.47 10.88
CA LEU A 329 8.33 -18.38 10.58
C LEU A 329 7.43 -17.83 9.46
N ASP A 330 6.75 -18.74 8.76
CA ASP A 330 5.74 -18.37 7.77
C ASP A 330 4.48 -17.77 8.42
N PHE A 331 3.72 -17.02 7.63
CA PHE A 331 2.44 -16.46 8.03
C PHE A 331 1.35 -17.54 7.97
N THR A 332 0.60 -17.68 9.05
CA THR A 332 -0.54 -18.60 9.13
C THR A 332 -1.66 -18.14 8.20
N ASN A 333 -2.54 -19.08 7.83
CA ASN A 333 -3.71 -18.72 7.03
C ASN A 333 -4.66 -17.78 7.78
N GLU A 334 -4.78 -17.94 9.10
CA GLU A 334 -5.62 -17.08 9.95
C GLU A 334 -5.15 -15.62 9.92
N GLU A 335 -3.85 -15.36 10.11
CA GLU A 335 -3.27 -14.02 10.01
C GLU A 335 -3.55 -13.38 8.64
N ILE A 336 -3.40 -14.16 7.57
CA ILE A 336 -3.68 -13.68 6.20
C ILE A 336 -5.18 -13.40 6.01
N GLN A 337 -6.08 -14.19 6.61
CA GLN A 337 -7.52 -13.92 6.54
C GLN A 337 -7.92 -12.68 7.31
N VAL A 338 -7.33 -12.44 8.49
CA VAL A 338 -7.53 -11.20 9.24
C VAL A 338 -7.12 -9.99 8.38
N LEU A 339 -5.94 -10.03 7.76
CA LEU A 339 -5.51 -8.97 6.84
C LEU A 339 -6.45 -8.83 5.63
N LYS A 340 -6.92 -9.93 5.04
CA LYS A 340 -7.82 -9.88 3.88
C LYS A 340 -9.16 -9.21 4.19
N ASN A 341 -9.70 -9.45 5.38
CA ASN A 341 -11.02 -8.98 5.76
C ASN A 341 -10.98 -7.56 6.34
N GLU A 342 -10.01 -7.26 7.20
CA GLU A 342 -10.00 -6.02 7.99
C GLU A 342 -9.15 -4.90 7.36
N LEU A 343 -8.05 -5.25 6.68
CA LEU A 343 -7.14 -4.26 6.10
C LEU A 343 -7.80 -3.36 5.03
N PRO A 344 -8.63 -3.86 4.09
CA PRO A 344 -9.30 -2.98 3.13
C PRO A 344 -10.14 -1.90 3.81
N THR A 345 -10.94 -2.27 4.81
CA THR A 345 -11.83 -1.36 5.54
C THR A 345 -11.03 -0.31 6.31
N TYR A 346 -9.95 -0.75 6.98
CA TYR A 346 -9.05 0.15 7.68
C TYR A 346 -8.37 1.15 6.71
N LEU A 347 -7.85 0.68 5.57
CA LEU A 347 -7.18 1.55 4.60
C LEU A 347 -8.13 2.61 4.01
N LYS A 348 -9.40 2.27 3.75
CA LYS A 348 -10.40 3.26 3.29
C LYS A 348 -10.55 4.46 4.22
N GLY A 349 -10.43 4.23 5.54
CA GLY A 349 -10.59 5.28 6.56
C GLY A 349 -9.33 6.08 6.88
N ASN A 350 -8.16 5.65 6.40
CA ASN A 350 -6.85 6.22 6.75
C ASN A 350 -6.10 6.82 5.55
N ILE A 351 -6.80 7.13 4.46
CA ILE A 351 -6.23 7.91 3.35
C ILE A 351 -6.17 9.36 3.81
N GLU A 352 -4.97 9.93 3.84
CA GLU A 352 -4.73 11.29 4.27
C GLU A 352 -5.29 12.26 3.23
N HIS A 353 -6.01 13.28 3.69
CA HIS A 353 -6.45 14.39 2.84
C HIS A 353 -5.66 15.62 3.27
N LEU A 354 -4.84 16.15 2.36
CA LEU A 354 -4.06 17.35 2.66
C LEU A 354 -5.03 18.52 2.81
N ILE A 355 -5.22 18.98 4.05
CA ILE A 355 -6.06 20.13 4.35
C ILE A 355 -5.28 21.39 3.96
N HIS A 356 -5.85 22.21 3.08
CA HIS A 356 -5.32 23.55 2.80
C HIS A 356 -5.32 24.39 4.08
N PRO A 357 -4.26 25.15 4.36
CA PRO A 357 -4.22 26.00 5.55
C PRO A 357 -5.44 26.92 5.58
N ILE A 358 -6.28 26.75 6.60
CA ILE A 358 -7.46 27.60 6.80
C ILE A 358 -6.97 28.93 7.37
N PHE A 359 -7.27 30.01 6.65
CA PHE A 359 -7.05 31.37 7.11
C PHE A 359 -8.41 32.03 7.35
N MET A 360 -8.74 32.30 8.61
CA MET A 360 -9.88 33.15 8.95
C MET A 360 -9.36 34.59 9.10
N PRO A 361 -9.74 35.53 8.22
CA PRO A 361 -9.32 36.91 8.36
C PRO A 361 -9.87 37.49 9.67
N ARG A 362 -8.98 38.15 10.42
CA ARG A 362 -9.31 38.69 11.74
C ARG A 362 -10.38 39.77 11.64
N ASN A 363 -11.43 39.63 12.43
CA ASN A 363 -12.47 40.63 12.59
C ASN A 363 -12.26 41.43 13.89
N GLU A 364 -11.65 42.61 13.80
CA GLU A 364 -11.43 43.49 14.97
C GLU A 364 -12.74 43.90 15.65
N GLU A 365 -13.84 44.04 14.91
CA GLU A 365 -15.15 44.36 15.49
C GLU A 365 -15.64 43.24 16.41
N GLU A 366 -15.41 41.99 16.02
CA GLU A 366 -15.74 40.82 16.82
C GLU A 366 -14.92 40.77 18.11
N ILE A 367 -13.62 41.10 18.04
CA ILE A 367 -12.77 41.18 19.24
C ILE A 367 -13.30 42.24 20.21
N VAL A 368 -13.69 43.42 19.71
CA VAL A 368 -14.27 44.48 20.53
C VAL A 368 -15.62 44.06 21.12
N LYS A 369 -16.49 43.44 20.31
CA LYS A 369 -17.77 42.91 20.76
C LYS A 369 -17.58 41.85 21.86
N ASN A 370 -16.61 40.96 21.71
CA ASN A 370 -16.27 39.92 22.69
C ASN A 370 -15.75 40.55 23.99
N MET A 371 -14.87 41.55 23.92
CA MET A 371 -14.42 42.29 25.11
C MET A 371 -15.59 42.95 25.86
N LEU A 372 -16.52 43.60 25.15
CA LEU A 372 -17.70 44.22 25.76
C LEU A 372 -18.63 43.17 26.39
N THR A 373 -18.86 42.06 25.69
CA THR A 373 -19.70 40.95 26.16
C THR A 373 -19.15 40.36 27.47
N LEU A 374 -17.85 40.06 27.50
CA LEU A 374 -17.18 39.55 28.70
C LEU A 374 -17.16 40.59 29.83
N SER A 375 -17.05 41.88 29.50
CA SER A 375 -17.04 42.95 30.51
C SER A 375 -18.37 43.00 31.26
N ASN A 376 -19.49 42.76 30.58
CA ASN A 376 -20.82 42.73 31.18
C ASN A 376 -21.04 41.54 32.13
N GLN A 377 -20.23 40.47 32.01
CA GLN A 377 -20.27 39.31 32.90
C GLN A 377 -19.54 39.56 34.23
N LEU A 378 -18.56 40.46 34.26
CA LEU A 378 -17.83 40.83 35.47
C LEU A 378 -18.57 41.97 36.21
N LYS A 379 -19.39 41.64 37.20
CA LYS A 379 -20.18 42.59 38.00
C LYS A 379 -19.57 42.84 39.38
N TYR A 380 -18.90 41.85 39.96
CA TYR A 380 -18.35 41.90 41.31
C TYR A 380 -16.82 41.78 41.34
N VAL A 381 -16.21 42.20 42.44
CA VAL A 381 -14.74 42.19 42.62
C VAL A 381 -14.17 40.77 42.71
N HIS A 382 -14.99 39.81 43.15
CA HIS A 382 -14.63 38.40 43.30
C HIS A 382 -15.03 37.54 42.10
N ASP A 383 -15.52 38.15 41.01
CA ASP A 383 -15.87 37.39 39.82
C ASP A 383 -14.61 36.77 39.20
N ILE A 384 -14.73 35.49 38.85
CA ILE A 384 -13.66 34.74 38.19
C ILE A 384 -13.40 35.29 36.78
N PRO A 385 -12.14 35.26 36.30
CA PRO A 385 -11.80 35.64 34.94
C PRO A 385 -12.68 34.93 33.89
N GLN A 386 -13.06 35.68 32.86
CA GLN A 386 -13.87 35.19 31.74
C GLN A 386 -13.01 35.14 30.49
N VAL A 387 -13.11 34.05 29.73
CA VAL A 387 -12.34 33.85 28.50
C VAL A 387 -13.24 33.46 27.32
N ILE A 388 -12.90 33.98 26.15
CA ILE A 388 -13.34 33.46 24.86
C ILE A 388 -12.10 32.97 24.12
N ILE A 389 -12.09 31.69 23.77
CA ILE A 389 -11.07 31.08 22.92
C ILE A 389 -11.68 30.91 21.53
N SER A 390 -10.96 31.30 20.49
CA SER A 390 -11.40 31.17 19.09
C SER A 390 -10.24 30.65 18.25
N PHE A 391 -10.53 29.76 17.31
CA PHE A 391 -9.52 29.27 16.36
C PHE A 391 -9.24 30.35 15.30
N ASP A 392 -7.97 30.65 15.03
CA ASP A 392 -7.54 31.71 14.11
C ASP A 392 -7.02 31.12 12.78
N LYS A 393 -5.98 30.27 12.89
CA LYS A 393 -5.24 29.79 11.73
C LYS A 393 -4.65 28.41 11.99
N GLN A 394 -4.58 27.60 10.93
CA GLN A 394 -3.75 26.40 10.88
C GLN A 394 -2.68 26.55 9.80
N THR A 395 -1.45 26.18 10.15
CA THR A 395 -0.35 25.91 9.21
C THR A 395 -0.04 24.42 9.21
N HIS A 396 0.93 23.98 8.40
CA HIS A 396 1.38 22.59 8.40
C HIS A 396 1.97 22.13 9.74
N ILE A 397 2.48 23.06 10.56
CA ILE A 397 3.24 22.75 11.78
C ILE A 397 2.57 23.32 13.03
N GLU A 398 1.87 24.44 12.90
CA GLU A 398 1.32 25.18 14.04
C GLU A 398 -0.20 25.39 13.93
N LEU A 399 -0.90 25.28 15.06
CA LEU A 399 -2.27 25.75 15.28
C LEU A 399 -2.23 27.05 16.08
N ILE A 400 -3.01 28.04 15.67
CA ILE A 400 -3.05 29.36 16.29
C ILE A 400 -4.48 29.62 16.77
N PHE A 401 -4.60 29.96 18.04
CA PHE A 401 -5.85 30.36 18.69
C PHE A 401 -5.77 31.79 19.17
N ASN A 402 -6.83 32.56 18.98
CA ASN A 402 -7.03 33.87 19.59
C ASN A 402 -7.75 33.72 20.92
N VAL A 403 -7.25 34.41 21.94
CA VAL A 403 -7.81 34.36 23.29
C VAL A 403 -8.12 35.79 23.73
N VAL A 404 -9.39 36.03 24.08
CA VAL A 404 -9.85 37.26 24.72
C VAL A 404 -10.15 36.93 26.19
N LEU A 405 -9.30 37.40 27.09
CA LEU A 405 -9.40 37.18 28.53
C LEU A 405 -9.74 38.50 29.24
N LEU A 406 -10.80 38.52 30.04
CA LEU A 406 -11.13 39.62 30.92
C LEU A 406 -11.03 39.21 32.39
N ARG A 407 -10.43 40.08 33.20
CA ARG A 407 -10.35 39.91 34.66
C ARG A 407 -10.45 41.24 35.40
N VAL A 408 -10.74 41.16 36.70
CA VAL A 408 -10.69 42.30 37.62
C VAL A 408 -9.28 42.39 38.20
N LEU A 409 -8.60 43.52 37.98
CA LEU A 409 -7.25 43.74 38.50
C LEU A 409 -7.32 44.21 39.95
N ARG A 410 -6.85 43.37 40.88
CA ARG A 410 -6.71 43.71 42.31
C ARG A 410 -5.33 44.34 42.57
N PRO A 411 -5.15 45.07 43.68
CA PRO A 411 -3.88 45.77 43.97
C PRO A 411 -2.63 44.87 44.02
N LEU A 412 -2.80 43.57 44.30
CA LEU A 412 -1.71 42.59 44.35
C LEU A 412 -1.55 41.80 43.03
N ASP A 413 -2.45 41.96 42.06
CA ASP A 413 -2.42 41.20 40.82
C ASP A 413 -1.38 41.80 39.85
N CYS A 414 -0.50 40.97 39.33
CA CYS A 414 0.47 41.37 38.30
C CYS A 414 -0.20 41.48 36.92
N PRO A 415 0.18 42.46 36.07
CA PRO A 415 -0.22 42.51 34.66
C PRO A 415 0.14 41.23 33.90
N ILE A 416 -0.62 40.89 32.85
CA ILE A 416 -0.47 39.62 32.12
C ILE A 416 0.94 39.43 31.54
N LYS A 417 1.57 40.53 31.10
CA LYS A 417 2.92 40.53 30.51
C LYS A 417 3.98 40.05 31.50
N ASP A 418 3.80 40.35 32.78
CA ASP A 418 4.73 39.95 33.84
C ASP A 418 4.41 38.54 34.35
N LEU A 419 3.13 38.15 34.31
CA LEU A 419 2.70 36.78 34.63
C LEU A 419 3.31 35.76 33.66
N PHE A 420 3.25 36.00 32.35
CA PHE A 420 3.82 35.08 31.36
C PHE A 420 5.34 34.95 31.47
N LYS A 421 6.04 36.02 31.87
CA LYS A 421 7.50 35.98 32.12
C LYS A 421 7.86 35.16 33.35
N LYS A 422 7.07 35.26 34.43
CA LYS A 422 7.33 34.57 35.70
C LYS A 422 7.04 33.07 35.64
N THR A 423 6.00 32.67 34.93
CA THR A 423 5.41 31.33 35.06
C THR A 423 5.83 30.33 33.98
N LYS A 424 6.64 30.77 32.99
CA LYS A 424 7.04 30.02 31.78
C LYS A 424 5.90 29.13 31.23
N PRO A 425 5.01 29.68 30.39
CA PRO A 425 3.92 28.89 29.84
C PRO A 425 4.40 27.67 29.03
N SER A 426 3.58 26.62 28.99
CA SER A 426 3.83 25.41 28.20
C SER A 426 3.68 25.64 26.70
N PHE A 427 3.00 26.72 26.30
CA PHE A 427 2.77 27.10 24.91
C PHE A 427 3.42 28.44 24.57
N ARG A 428 3.52 28.76 23.28
CA ARG A 428 4.02 30.08 22.83
C ARG A 428 2.87 31.09 22.86
N PHE A 429 2.97 32.08 23.75
CA PHE A 429 2.00 33.17 23.90
C PHE A 429 2.51 34.44 23.23
N THR A 430 1.69 35.04 22.37
CA THR A 430 1.97 36.33 21.73
C THR A 430 0.93 37.33 22.18
N LEU A 431 1.31 38.27 23.05
CA LEU A 431 0.42 39.31 23.56
C LEU A 431 0.20 40.38 22.49
N GLU A 432 -1.05 40.63 22.13
CA GLU A 432 -1.39 41.58 21.07
C GLU A 432 -1.90 42.90 21.64
N LYS A 433 -2.82 42.84 22.62
CA LYS A 433 -3.51 44.03 23.15
C LYS A 433 -3.83 43.89 24.62
N VAL A 434 -3.65 44.98 25.36
CA VAL A 434 -4.14 45.13 26.73
C VAL A 434 -4.95 46.42 26.79
N LYS A 435 -6.20 46.34 27.24
CA LYS A 435 -7.12 47.47 27.35
C LYS A 435 -7.83 47.48 28.70
N LYS A 436 -8.11 48.69 29.21
CA LYS A 436 -8.96 48.89 30.38
C LYS A 436 -10.39 49.14 29.88
N VAL A 437 -11.35 48.32 30.31
CA VAL A 437 -12.72 48.28 29.75
C VAL A 437 -13.81 48.70 30.74
N GLY A 438 -13.42 49.13 31.95
CA GLY A 438 -14.36 49.63 32.95
C GLY A 438 -13.79 49.61 34.36
N ILE A 439 -14.57 50.13 35.31
CA ILE A 439 -14.22 50.19 36.74
C ILE A 439 -15.37 49.60 37.57
N ILE A 440 -15.05 48.70 38.50
CA ILE A 440 -15.98 48.15 39.48
C ILE A 440 -15.79 48.90 40.81
N ARG A 441 -16.92 49.35 41.41
CA ARG A 441 -16.94 50.07 42.69
C ARG A 441 -15.99 51.27 42.74
N ARG A 442 -15.77 51.95 41.61
CA ARG A 442 -14.87 53.12 41.45
C ARG A 442 -13.39 52.88 41.83
N LYS A 443 -12.98 51.63 42.08
CA LYS A 443 -11.62 51.28 42.55
C LYS A 443 -10.94 50.18 41.73
N TYR A 444 -11.67 49.15 41.31
CA TYR A 444 -11.08 47.97 40.68
C TYR A 444 -11.22 48.03 39.16
N LEU A 445 -10.11 47.92 38.43
CA LEU A 445 -10.11 48.03 36.97
C LEU A 445 -10.45 46.69 36.31
N LYS A 446 -11.25 46.72 35.25
CA LYS A 446 -11.41 45.59 34.34
C LYS A 446 -10.32 45.63 33.28
N GLU A 447 -9.48 44.60 33.25
CA GLU A 447 -8.42 44.42 32.27
C GLU A 447 -8.87 43.41 31.21
N ALA A 448 -8.93 43.83 29.94
CA ALA A 448 -9.07 42.98 28.78
C ALA A 448 -7.72 42.71 28.16
N ASN A 449 -7.43 41.44 27.92
CA ASN A 449 -6.21 40.97 27.30
C ASN A 449 -6.58 40.19 26.04
N VAL A 450 -5.97 40.56 24.91
CA VAL A 450 -6.08 39.84 23.64
C VAL A 450 -4.69 39.32 23.30
N PHE A 451 -4.59 38.01 23.14
CA PHE A 451 -3.34 37.35 22.81
C PHE A 451 -3.60 36.11 21.96
N SER A 452 -2.59 35.70 21.21
CA SER A 452 -2.61 34.46 20.45
C SER A 452 -1.77 33.38 21.15
N ILE A 453 -2.24 32.14 21.08
CA ILE A 453 -1.53 30.96 21.56
C ILE A 453 -1.19 30.09 20.35
N THR A 454 0.09 29.75 20.20
CA THR A 454 0.57 28.81 19.19
C THR A 454 0.83 27.43 19.81
N LEU A 455 0.29 26.40 19.16
CA LEU A 455 0.45 24.99 19.50
C LEU A 455 1.09 24.24 18.32
N GLU A 456 1.81 23.16 18.60
CA GLU A 456 2.31 22.27 17.54
C GLU A 456 1.18 21.35 17.04
N SER A 457 0.88 21.40 15.74
CA SER A 457 -0.22 20.65 15.10
C SER A 457 -0.07 19.14 15.26
N SER A 458 1.16 18.62 15.27
CA SER A 458 1.46 17.18 15.32
C SER A 458 0.84 16.47 16.53
N ALA A 459 0.77 17.16 17.67
CA ALA A 459 0.20 16.65 18.92
C ALA A 459 -1.33 16.49 18.89
N TYR A 460 -1.99 17.15 17.93
CA TYR A 460 -3.45 17.21 17.80
C TYR A 460 -3.97 16.55 16.51
N LEU A 461 -3.13 15.78 15.81
CA LEU A 461 -3.57 15.00 14.65
C LEU A 461 -4.32 13.74 15.08
N ARG A 462 -5.47 13.50 14.43
CA ARG A 462 -6.26 12.28 14.56
C ARG A 462 -5.65 11.12 13.77
N SER A 463 -6.21 9.92 13.93
CA SER A 463 -5.81 8.74 13.15
C SER A 463 -5.97 8.93 11.64
N ASP A 464 -6.96 9.72 11.22
CA ASP A 464 -7.24 10.08 9.83
C ASP A 464 -6.51 11.36 9.37
N HIS A 465 -5.52 11.82 10.14
CA HIS A 465 -4.73 13.02 9.86
C HIS A 465 -5.51 14.35 9.87
N SER A 466 -6.76 14.36 10.34
CA SER A 466 -7.48 15.62 10.64
C SER A 466 -7.01 16.24 11.96
N VAL A 467 -7.22 17.55 12.14
CA VAL A 467 -6.82 18.27 13.36
C VAL A 467 -7.94 18.31 14.39
N ASP A 468 -7.64 17.94 15.63
CA ASP A 468 -8.54 18.04 16.78
C ASP A 468 -8.43 19.40 17.48
N ILE A 469 -9.22 20.35 16.97
CA ILE A 469 -9.32 21.72 17.49
C ILE A 469 -9.90 21.74 18.91
N ASN A 470 -10.80 20.81 19.25
CA ASN A 470 -11.46 20.78 20.56
C ASN A 470 -10.48 20.34 21.65
N ARG A 471 -9.65 19.32 21.38
CA ARG A 471 -8.57 18.92 22.27
C ARG A 471 -7.56 20.05 22.46
N ALA A 472 -7.13 20.69 21.38
CA ALA A 472 -6.24 21.85 21.44
C ALA A 472 -6.82 23.00 22.29
N ARG A 473 -8.13 23.30 22.15
CA ARG A 473 -8.84 24.28 22.98
C ARG A 473 -8.86 23.87 24.46
N SER A 474 -9.11 22.60 24.75
CA SER A 474 -9.15 22.09 26.13
C SER A 474 -7.79 22.24 26.81
N ASP A 475 -6.70 21.94 26.11
CA ASP A 475 -5.34 22.07 26.64
C ASP A 475 -4.97 23.54 26.87
N ILE A 476 -5.43 24.45 25.99
CA ILE A 476 -5.34 25.90 26.22
C ILE A 476 -6.10 26.30 27.50
N LEU A 477 -7.34 25.82 27.68
CA LEU A 477 -8.15 26.16 28.85
C LEU A 477 -7.50 25.67 30.14
N ASN A 478 -6.96 24.44 30.14
CA ASN A 478 -6.21 23.87 31.26
C ASN A 478 -4.97 24.71 31.60
N GLU A 479 -4.25 25.20 30.59
CA GLU A 479 -3.10 26.07 30.79
C GLU A 479 -3.52 27.44 31.37
N LEU A 480 -4.64 28.01 30.91
CA LEU A 480 -5.20 29.22 31.49
C LEU A 480 -5.65 29.00 32.95
N HIS A 481 -6.21 27.83 33.26
CA HIS A 481 -6.54 27.45 34.63
C HIS A 481 -5.30 27.39 35.51
N ARG A 482 -4.20 26.82 35.00
CA ARG A 482 -2.91 26.77 35.70
C ARG A 482 -2.36 28.18 35.98
N LEU A 483 -2.52 29.11 35.05
CA LEU A 483 -1.96 30.46 35.15
C LEU A 483 -2.80 31.43 35.99
N PHE A 484 -4.13 31.34 35.93
CA PHE A 484 -5.04 32.30 36.55
C PHE A 484 -5.91 31.72 37.67
N GLY A 485 -5.82 30.42 37.94
CA GLY A 485 -6.76 29.71 38.81
C GLY A 485 -8.07 29.40 38.07
N GLU A 486 -9.21 29.49 38.76
CA GLU A 486 -10.50 29.21 38.13
C GLU A 486 -10.82 30.25 37.03
N VAL A 487 -10.97 29.80 35.78
CA VAL A 487 -11.37 30.63 34.63
C VAL A 487 -12.63 30.08 33.99
N ARG A 488 -13.59 30.94 33.67
CA ARG A 488 -14.81 30.54 32.96
C ARG A 488 -14.65 30.72 31.45
N ASP A 489 -14.79 29.63 30.72
CA ASP A 489 -14.92 29.64 29.25
C ASP A 489 -16.35 30.02 28.86
N TYR A 490 -16.52 31.26 28.37
CA TYR A 490 -17.84 31.82 28.06
C TYR A 490 -18.51 31.10 26.89
N ASN A 491 -17.74 30.64 25.89
CA ASN A 491 -18.26 29.90 24.74
C ASN A 491 -18.03 28.38 24.83
N GLY A 492 -17.36 27.88 25.87
CA GLY A 492 -16.97 26.47 26.00
C GLY A 492 -17.88 25.58 26.84
N GLY A 493 -18.87 26.12 27.56
CA GLY A 493 -19.70 25.32 28.48
C GLY A 493 -20.44 24.16 27.79
N MET A 494 -20.94 24.37 26.58
CA MET A 494 -21.56 23.31 25.78
C MET A 494 -20.53 22.30 25.28
N ILE A 495 -19.38 22.78 24.77
CA ILE A 495 -18.28 21.94 24.27
C ILE A 495 -17.75 21.02 25.37
N PHE A 496 -17.61 21.54 26.60
CA PHE A 496 -17.18 20.77 27.75
C PHE A 496 -18.14 19.60 28.04
N LYS A 497 -19.45 19.87 28.10
CA LYS A 497 -20.46 18.82 28.31
C LYS A 497 -20.53 17.81 27.17
N GLN A 498 -20.32 18.25 25.94
CA GLN A 498 -20.23 17.36 24.77
C GLN A 498 -19.03 16.42 24.88
N ASN A 499 -17.86 16.93 25.28
CA ASN A 499 -16.68 16.11 25.49
C ASN A 499 -16.88 15.09 26.62
N GLU A 500 -17.51 15.49 27.73
CA GLU A 500 -17.86 14.58 28.83
C GLU A 500 -18.78 13.45 28.37
N ALA A 501 -19.82 13.78 27.60
CA ALA A 501 -20.74 12.82 27.01
C ALA A 501 -20.05 11.88 26.00
N TYR A 502 -19.15 12.42 25.16
CA TYR A 502 -18.35 11.64 24.21
C TYR A 502 -17.43 10.64 24.91
N LEU A 503 -16.71 11.09 25.95
CA LEU A 503 -15.84 10.22 26.74
C LEU A 503 -16.63 9.13 27.47
N SER A 504 -17.79 9.46 28.01
CA SER A 504 -18.71 8.45 28.59
C SER A 504 -19.17 7.44 27.54
N LEU A 505 -19.57 7.88 26.35
CA LEU A 505 -19.97 6.99 25.26
C LEU A 505 -18.81 6.05 24.84
N LYS A 506 -17.60 6.59 24.70
CA LYS A 506 -16.40 5.83 24.36
C LYS A 506 -16.07 4.79 25.44
N ALA A 507 -16.22 5.15 26.72
CA ALA A 507 -16.01 4.23 27.84
C ALA A 507 -17.02 3.06 27.81
N ILE A 508 -18.30 3.33 27.55
CA ILE A 508 -19.36 2.29 27.51
C ILE A 508 -19.20 1.35 26.30
N LEU A 509 -18.66 1.84 25.18
CA LEU A 509 -18.41 1.03 23.98
C LEU A 509 -17.15 0.15 24.10
N GLY A 510 -16.25 0.44 25.03
CA GLY A 510 -15.07 -0.38 25.31
C GLY A 510 -14.21 -0.65 24.08
N GLN A 511 -13.94 -1.93 23.80
CA GLN A 511 -13.11 -2.35 22.65
C GLN A 511 -13.74 -2.04 21.30
N ILE A 512 -15.08 -2.06 21.19
CA ILE A 512 -15.79 -1.72 19.95
C ILE A 512 -15.55 -0.25 19.62
N GLY A 513 -15.61 0.63 20.62
CA GLY A 513 -15.31 2.05 20.48
C GLY A 513 -13.88 2.29 20.00
N LYS A 514 -12.91 1.55 20.54
CA LYS A 514 -11.50 1.63 20.10
C LYS A 514 -11.31 1.17 18.66
N HIS A 515 -11.97 0.08 18.26
CA HIS A 515 -11.87 -0.45 16.91
C HIS A 515 -12.48 0.49 15.86
N TYR A 516 -13.57 1.19 16.19
CA TYR A 516 -14.27 2.14 15.32
C TYR A 516 -14.08 3.61 15.72
N ASP A 517 -12.94 4.00 16.30
CA ASP A 517 -12.76 5.30 16.96
C ASP A 517 -13.08 6.51 16.05
N SER A 518 -12.56 6.50 14.82
CA SER A 518 -12.84 7.57 13.84
C SER A 518 -14.31 7.63 13.42
N LEU A 519 -14.97 6.48 13.28
CA LEU A 519 -16.38 6.43 12.92
C LEU A 519 -17.26 6.87 14.09
N LEU A 520 -16.91 6.49 15.32
CA LEU A 520 -17.60 6.89 16.54
C LEU A 520 -17.56 8.41 16.72
N GLU A 521 -16.40 9.03 16.49
CA GLU A 521 -16.26 10.48 16.55
C GLU A 521 -17.13 11.18 15.50
N LYS A 522 -17.05 10.73 14.23
CA LYS A 522 -17.87 11.27 13.13
C LYS A 522 -19.36 11.12 13.41
N TYR A 523 -19.77 9.98 13.93
CA TYR A 523 -21.14 9.72 14.36
C TYR A 523 -21.59 10.70 15.44
N PHE A 524 -20.79 10.87 16.50
CA PHE A 524 -21.15 11.72 17.63
C PHE A 524 -21.35 13.17 17.21
N TYR A 525 -20.44 13.72 16.40
CA TYR A 525 -20.56 15.10 15.92
C TYR A 525 -21.54 15.27 14.75
N ALA A 526 -22.04 14.18 14.15
CA ALA A 526 -23.10 14.23 13.14
C ALA A 526 -24.52 14.28 13.74
N ILE A 527 -24.65 14.14 15.06
CA ILE A 527 -25.93 14.18 15.76
C ILE A 527 -26.57 15.58 15.66
N LYS A 528 -27.86 15.59 15.36
CA LYS A 528 -28.72 16.76 15.30
C LYS A 528 -30.02 16.53 16.09
N PRO A 529 -30.49 17.55 16.83
CA PRO A 529 -29.86 18.84 17.05
C PRO A 529 -28.59 18.72 17.94
N VAL A 530 -27.65 19.67 17.81
CA VAL A 530 -26.28 19.56 18.38
C VAL A 530 -26.32 19.48 19.91
N GLU A 531 -27.30 20.12 20.53
CA GLU A 531 -27.56 20.12 21.98
C GLU A 531 -27.80 18.71 22.51
N MET A 532 -28.35 17.80 21.69
CA MET A 532 -28.63 16.42 22.08
C MET A 532 -27.36 15.62 22.35
N THR A 533 -26.20 16.01 21.80
CA THR A 533 -24.91 15.39 22.12
C THR A 533 -24.50 15.56 23.60
N ALA A 534 -25.01 16.60 24.27
CA ALA A 534 -24.71 16.87 25.68
C ALA A 534 -25.84 16.43 26.64
N ILE A 535 -27.08 16.34 26.16
CA ILE A 535 -28.26 16.10 27.00
C ILE A 535 -28.64 14.61 27.03
N VAL A 536 -28.46 13.90 25.93
CA VAL A 536 -28.97 12.53 25.77
C VAL A 536 -28.12 11.53 26.57
N LYS A 537 -28.79 10.55 27.17
CA LYS A 537 -28.11 9.46 27.89
C LYS A 537 -27.21 8.66 26.93
N PRO A 538 -25.93 8.41 27.28
CA PRO A 538 -24.99 7.70 26.43
C PRO A 538 -25.47 6.32 25.93
N ASP A 539 -26.29 5.60 26.70
CA ASP A 539 -26.84 4.30 26.31
C ASP A 539 -27.72 4.36 25.04
N ILE A 540 -28.44 5.47 24.86
CA ILE A 540 -29.29 5.67 23.67
C ILE A 540 -28.39 5.80 22.44
N LEU A 541 -27.33 6.61 22.53
CA LEU A 541 -26.36 6.80 21.45
C LEU A 541 -25.58 5.52 21.15
N LYS A 542 -25.23 4.75 22.17
CA LYS A 542 -24.60 3.43 22.02
C LYS A 542 -25.46 2.51 21.15
N ASN A 543 -26.74 2.36 21.46
CA ASN A 543 -27.63 1.46 20.73
C ASN A 543 -27.74 1.85 19.25
N LEU A 544 -27.89 3.15 18.98
CA LEU A 544 -27.93 3.66 17.62
C LEU A 544 -26.59 3.44 16.88
N PHE A 545 -25.46 3.65 17.55
CA PHE A 545 -24.13 3.40 16.98
C PHE A 545 -23.88 1.92 16.67
N LEU A 546 -24.30 1.01 17.55
CA LEU A 546 -24.21 -0.43 17.29
C LEU A 546 -25.10 -0.86 16.12
N MET A 547 -26.29 -0.26 15.98
CA MET A 547 -27.11 -0.46 14.79
C MET A 547 -26.39 0.03 13.53
N LEU A 548 -25.71 1.18 13.56
CA LEU A 548 -24.96 1.71 12.42
C LEU A 548 -23.84 0.75 11.99
N ILE A 549 -23.07 0.23 12.94
CA ILE A 549 -22.02 -0.77 12.67
C ILE A 549 -22.63 -2.01 12.00
N ASN A 550 -23.77 -2.48 12.50
CA ASN A 550 -24.46 -3.63 11.93
C ASN A 550 -24.96 -3.36 10.49
N THR A 551 -25.45 -2.14 10.20
CA THR A 551 -25.83 -1.73 8.85
C THR A 551 -24.61 -1.74 7.91
N ILE A 552 -23.49 -1.13 8.33
CA ILE A 552 -22.26 -1.08 7.53
C ILE A 552 -21.78 -2.49 7.18
N LYS A 553 -21.75 -3.40 8.17
CA LYS A 553 -21.35 -4.80 7.95
C LYS A 553 -22.27 -5.53 6.97
N ARG A 554 -23.58 -5.25 6.99
CA ARG A 554 -24.54 -5.86 6.04
C ARG A 554 -24.30 -5.40 4.61
N GLU A 555 -24.11 -4.09 4.41
CA GLU A 555 -23.78 -3.51 3.10
C GLU A 555 -22.51 -4.13 2.50
N GLU A 556 -21.49 -4.37 3.32
CA GLU A 556 -20.24 -5.00 2.90
C GLU A 556 -20.42 -6.45 2.41
N THR A 557 -21.37 -7.19 3.00
CA THR A 557 -21.63 -8.60 2.67
C THR A 557 -22.55 -8.83 1.45
N LYS A 558 -23.02 -7.77 0.78
CA LYS A 558 -23.88 -7.84 -0.43
C LYS A 558 -25.15 -8.70 -0.32
N VAL A 559 -25.74 -8.84 0.87
CA VAL A 559 -27.05 -9.49 1.01
C VAL A 559 -28.14 -8.49 0.63
N LYS A 560 -28.38 -8.30 -0.67
CA LYS A 560 -29.48 -7.47 -1.18
C LYS A 560 -30.81 -8.07 -0.75
N LYS A 561 -31.49 -7.47 0.23
CA LYS A 561 -32.92 -7.66 0.48
C LYS A 561 -33.64 -6.32 0.34
N ASN A 562 -34.74 -6.34 -0.40
CA ASN A 562 -35.53 -5.20 -0.92
C ASN A 562 -36.18 -4.24 0.11
N THR A 563 -35.71 -4.16 1.35
CA THR A 563 -36.13 -3.10 2.28
C THR A 563 -34.94 -2.73 3.16
N ASP A 564 -34.18 -1.74 2.70
CA ASP A 564 -32.89 -1.30 3.27
C ASP A 564 -33.01 -0.61 4.64
N LEU A 565 -34.21 -0.50 5.22
CA LEU A 565 -34.42 0.15 6.51
C LEU A 565 -34.22 -0.84 7.67
N LEU A 566 -33.32 -0.48 8.59
CA LEU A 566 -33.10 -1.17 9.85
C LEU A 566 -33.82 -0.42 10.96
N PHE A 567 -34.66 -1.09 11.73
CA PHE A 567 -35.30 -0.49 12.90
C PHE A 567 -35.26 -1.39 14.13
N LYS A 568 -35.33 -0.76 15.30
CA LYS A 568 -35.46 -1.42 16.60
C LYS A 568 -36.40 -0.58 17.45
N GLN A 569 -37.40 -1.22 18.06
CA GLN A 569 -38.35 -0.56 18.94
C GLN A 569 -38.19 -1.11 20.36
N ASP A 570 -37.91 -0.22 21.31
CA ASP A 570 -37.88 -0.45 22.75
C ASP A 570 -39.09 0.26 23.40
N LEU A 571 -39.35 0.04 24.69
CA LEU A 571 -40.54 0.59 25.37
C LEU A 571 -40.66 2.12 25.30
N LYS A 572 -39.54 2.85 25.25
CA LYS A 572 -39.51 4.32 25.26
C LYS A 572 -38.89 4.94 24.01
N GLN A 573 -38.35 4.10 23.12
CA GLN A 573 -37.42 4.54 22.08
C GLN A 573 -37.64 3.75 20.80
N LEU A 574 -37.66 4.45 19.67
CA LEU A 574 -37.65 3.87 18.35
C LEU A 574 -36.39 4.30 17.61
N TYR A 575 -35.60 3.32 17.18
CA TYR A 575 -34.36 3.50 16.44
C TYR A 575 -34.58 3.13 14.98
N ILE A 576 -34.07 3.95 14.07
CA ILE A 576 -34.15 3.73 12.62
C ILE A 576 -32.81 4.08 11.99
N ILE A 577 -32.33 3.25 11.07
CA ILE A 577 -31.18 3.52 10.21
C ILE A 577 -31.54 3.19 8.77
N ILE A 578 -31.18 4.11 7.88
CA ILE A 578 -31.43 4.04 6.45
C ILE A 578 -30.07 4.23 5.76
N PRO A 579 -29.55 3.18 5.09
CA PRO A 579 -28.42 3.30 4.20
C PRO A 579 -28.88 3.88 2.86
N ASP A 580 -27.98 4.65 2.25
CA ASP A 580 -28.08 5.26 0.94
C ASP A 580 -29.40 6.00 0.60
N PRO A 581 -29.92 6.89 1.47
CA PRO A 581 -31.04 7.72 1.07
C PRO A 581 -30.58 8.74 0.03
N ASN A 582 -31.16 8.67 -1.18
CA ASN A 582 -31.01 9.71 -2.19
C ASN A 582 -31.32 11.10 -1.59
N GLN A 583 -30.65 12.16 -2.05
CA GLN A 583 -30.83 13.53 -1.55
C GLN A 583 -32.29 13.99 -1.59
N ASP A 584 -33.01 13.64 -2.64
CA ASP A 584 -34.44 13.96 -2.78
C ASP A 584 -35.28 13.26 -1.70
N LYS A 585 -35.01 11.96 -1.46
CA LYS A 585 -35.68 11.19 -0.40
C LYS A 585 -35.37 11.75 0.98
N LYS A 586 -34.11 12.15 1.22
CA LYS A 586 -33.71 12.79 2.47
C LYS A 586 -34.46 14.11 2.72
N LYS A 587 -34.69 14.90 1.66
CA LYS A 587 -35.46 16.15 1.74
C LYS A 587 -36.95 15.87 2.02
N GLN A 588 -37.56 14.96 1.26
CA GLN A 588 -38.96 14.55 1.46
C GLN A 588 -39.21 13.98 2.85
N MET A 589 -38.30 13.14 3.36
CA MET A 589 -38.38 12.62 4.73
C MET A 589 -38.30 13.73 5.76
N LYS A 590 -37.40 14.70 5.59
CA LYS A 590 -37.28 15.81 6.52
C LYS A 590 -38.57 16.62 6.56
N GLU A 591 -39.14 16.96 5.41
CA GLU A 591 -40.42 17.66 5.30
C GLU A 591 -41.57 16.86 5.94
N ALA A 592 -41.62 15.54 5.71
CA ALA A 592 -42.63 14.66 6.29
C ALA A 592 -42.53 14.56 7.82
N ILE A 593 -41.31 14.55 8.36
CA ILE A 593 -41.06 14.54 9.81
C ILE A 593 -41.39 15.91 10.43
N ASP A 594 -41.03 17.00 9.77
CA ASP A 594 -41.33 18.36 10.25
C ASP A 594 -42.85 18.57 10.36
N ASN A 595 -43.64 17.97 9.45
CA ASN A 595 -45.12 17.99 9.51
C ASN A 595 -45.72 17.22 10.70
N LEU A 596 -44.96 16.33 11.36
CA LEU A 596 -45.41 15.63 12.57
C LEU A 596 -45.34 16.52 13.82
N ASN A 597 -44.75 17.73 13.73
CA ASN A 597 -44.60 18.68 14.84
C ASN A 597 -43.97 18.05 16.10
N ILE A 598 -42.96 17.19 15.90
CA ILE A 598 -42.25 16.54 17.01
C ILE A 598 -41.36 17.55 17.71
N VAL A 599 -41.37 17.53 19.05
CA VAL A 599 -40.51 18.39 19.86
C VAL A 599 -39.04 18.03 19.62
N SER A 600 -38.18 19.03 19.40
CA SER A 600 -36.76 18.82 19.08
C SER A 600 -35.99 18.03 20.15
N SER A 601 -36.45 18.03 21.40
CA SER A 601 -35.89 17.23 22.50
C SER A 601 -36.26 15.75 22.46
N GLU A 602 -37.24 15.36 21.65
CA GLU A 602 -37.69 13.96 21.51
C GLU A 602 -37.10 13.27 20.28
N LEU A 603 -36.52 14.04 19.34
CA LEU A 603 -35.99 13.50 18.09
C LEU A 603 -34.49 13.75 17.97
N ILE A 604 -33.75 12.66 17.81
CA ILE A 604 -32.34 12.66 17.45
C ILE A 604 -32.24 12.19 16.01
N SER A 605 -31.41 12.87 15.22
CA SER A 605 -31.05 12.40 13.89
C SER A 605 -29.55 12.49 13.69
N PHE A 606 -28.99 11.71 12.77
CA PHE A 606 -27.66 11.95 12.25
C PHE A 606 -27.63 11.69 10.76
N SER A 607 -26.72 12.36 10.06
CA SER A 607 -26.40 12.03 8.68
C SER A 607 -24.89 12.04 8.51
N LEU A 608 -24.34 10.90 8.13
CA LEU A 608 -22.90 10.71 7.94
C LEU A 608 -22.65 9.87 6.70
N SER A 609 -21.48 10.04 6.09
CA SER A 609 -21.00 9.12 5.07
C SER A 609 -19.87 8.26 5.63
N SER A 610 -19.94 6.95 5.39
CA SER A 610 -18.89 6.00 5.72
C SER A 610 -18.69 5.05 4.55
N HIS A 611 -17.44 4.82 4.14
CA HIS A 611 -17.10 3.98 2.98
C HIS A 611 -17.91 4.32 1.71
N ASP A 612 -18.12 5.61 1.49
CA ASP A 612 -18.84 6.20 0.34
C ASP A 612 -20.33 5.85 0.25
N VAL A 613 -20.91 5.36 1.36
CA VAL A 613 -22.35 5.19 1.54
C VAL A 613 -22.85 6.25 2.52
N SER A 614 -23.93 6.94 2.17
CA SER A 614 -24.61 7.87 3.06
C SER A 614 -25.50 7.09 4.03
N TYR A 615 -25.44 7.41 5.32
CA TYR A 615 -26.32 6.84 6.33
C TYR A 615 -27.11 7.95 6.97
N LEU A 616 -28.40 7.69 7.16
CA LEU A 616 -29.32 8.53 7.89
C LEU A 616 -29.89 7.71 9.03
N GLY A 617 -29.82 8.22 10.25
CA GLY A 617 -30.41 7.53 11.39
C GLY A 617 -31.25 8.47 12.23
N TYR A 618 -32.25 7.88 12.89
CA TYR A 618 -33.19 8.56 13.77
C TYR A 618 -33.33 7.80 15.09
N VAL A 619 -33.51 8.54 16.17
CA VAL A 619 -34.03 8.03 17.43
C VAL A 619 -35.19 8.91 17.85
N PHE A 620 -36.36 8.31 17.98
CA PHE A 620 -37.54 8.97 18.52
C PHE A 620 -37.78 8.49 19.96
N ILE A 621 -37.69 9.41 20.91
CA ILE A 621 -37.80 9.18 22.35
C ILE A 621 -39.22 9.57 22.78
N ASN A 622 -40.12 8.60 22.83
CA ASN A 622 -41.50 8.81 23.23
C ASN A 622 -42.07 7.50 23.82
N GLU A 623 -42.85 7.56 24.90
CA GLU A 623 -43.41 6.35 25.53
C GLU A 623 -44.69 5.85 24.81
N ASN A 624 -45.33 6.69 23.99
CA ASN A 624 -46.56 6.34 23.30
C ASN A 624 -46.27 5.50 22.03
N LYS A 625 -46.71 4.24 22.04
CA LYS A 625 -46.51 3.33 20.90
C LYS A 625 -47.26 3.75 19.63
N ALA A 626 -48.40 4.45 19.77
CA ALA A 626 -49.17 4.91 18.61
C ALA A 626 -48.43 6.01 17.84
N THR A 627 -47.80 6.96 18.57
CA THR A 627 -46.99 8.01 17.94
C THR A 627 -45.70 7.46 17.36
N GLN A 628 -45.05 6.49 18.03
CA GLN A 628 -43.90 5.79 17.46
C GLN A 628 -44.26 5.07 16.15
N LYS A 629 -45.43 4.40 16.11
CA LYS A 629 -45.92 3.72 14.89
C LYS A 629 -46.19 4.72 13.77
N MET A 630 -46.85 5.84 14.07
CA MET A 630 -47.08 6.91 13.10
C MET A 630 -45.76 7.45 12.53
N PHE A 631 -44.77 7.73 13.38
CA PHE A 631 -43.44 8.18 12.95
C PHE A 631 -42.75 7.17 12.02
N PHE A 632 -42.81 5.88 12.38
CA PHE A 632 -42.26 4.81 11.57
C PHE A 632 -42.94 4.70 10.19
N GLU A 633 -44.28 4.75 10.16
CA GLU A 633 -45.07 4.71 8.93
C GLU A 633 -44.80 5.90 8.03
N THR A 634 -44.64 7.11 8.60
CA THR A 634 -44.23 8.30 7.85
C THR A 634 -42.89 8.08 7.15
N ILE A 635 -41.88 7.57 7.85
CA ILE A 635 -40.57 7.28 7.27
C ILE A 635 -40.65 6.21 6.19
N GLN A 636 -41.40 5.13 6.42
CA GLN A 636 -41.59 4.08 5.42
C GLN A 636 -42.28 4.60 4.16
N ASN A 637 -43.27 5.46 4.30
CA ASN A 637 -44.01 6.04 3.18
C ASN A 637 -43.15 7.02 2.38
N SER A 638 -42.25 7.78 3.01
CA SER A 638 -41.29 8.64 2.32
C SER A 638 -40.17 7.88 1.59
N LEU A 639 -40.01 6.58 1.84
CA LEU A 639 -39.00 5.75 1.19
C LEU A 639 -39.55 4.99 -0.04
N LYS A 640 -40.87 4.76 -0.11
CA LYS A 640 -41.56 4.24 -1.29
C LYS A 640 -41.56 5.29 -2.38
#